data_AF-A0AAW6Q5N7-F1
#
_entry.id   AF-A0AAW6Q5N7-F1
#
_cell.length_a   1.000
_cell.length_b   1.000
_cell.length_c   1.000
_cell.angle_alpha   90.00
_cell.angle_beta   90.00
_cell.angle_gamma   90.00
#
_symmetry.space_group_name_H-M   'P 1'
#
loop_
_entity.id
_entity.type
_entity.pdbx_description
1 polymer ?
#
loop_
_entity_poly.entity_id
_entity_poly.type
_entity_poly.pdbx_seq_one_letter_code
_entity_poly.pdbx_strand_id
1 'polypeptide(L)'
;MSKKLKNKLVFAPILSIFSISSLFFLSSASTFSPAVVEFQQTTPSPGNPPANPGQNAGGQASAGTSEKKAEPITEEDLRQNKAYWEAQKESLIDQFIDKVDEDIKIKLADIASKTRDNLEEKLQQSFFWIQLRDYFKRNREGLKKNPSQFGLNIISPFAFANNLKLKRGDVSFDKENYQGLEWGTNNDDNYEKINNVKTSKVTEVPNTLKGKDFENRIKTYFQGLTSQYKQYLFKEEEFPVYKKNFNLDKFADKSDTEENLLLASKPIGKEGITSWNDWIKNYFEKQSLLLDFTLNQLPNPSSSQSAQEQINFAIKKITNQNPPDVAEKPEFEVRIAPDLPPIIAPQYATMPLQQVVNLYNSASQEEKNNIFFFLNPLNSRFKYFIESISLDSAGNKINAKVKIVDFVNQVRDPADKSKAEKVYDTPHYTDFPEGATPAQIQAITTNLYNSNLGVTAVIDQFFSTLNIQDQFSFDQIRYYSPGSQTTIYNFFYLLTKVFYNQDFLDAQKKLAQDYINSSQATVFSASQFQFLSYLKKSEIDNNKAWSHYYLIYFLNLIVLQDKFFQYLAKPNAVDKAAAEQKEKQFDENLKKLNLTREDINRYFAQAHEKVALFHNESNKISSNLVNQFVAMTKLGRQINLLNQILGHVAYFDEKPQANQGSSSINNSQQNSDPIQNFSALIEQFNSEQQSQWLANNLAYLIVGTLSVILVSIAVISRLLVYKKNQLKKVENNSENQEQGEK
;
A
#
# COMPACT_ATOMS: atom_id res chain seq x y z
N MET A 1 -29.02 -84.45 22.65
CA MET A 1 -30.20 -83.88 21.96
C MET A 1 -30.69 -82.65 22.72
N SER A 2 -31.25 -81.66 22.00
CA SER A 2 -32.37 -80.79 22.44
C SER A 2 -32.33 -80.04 23.81
N LYS A 3 -32.35 -78.70 23.71
CA LYS A 3 -32.98 -77.71 24.66
C LYS A 3 -32.31 -77.54 26.04
N LYS A 4 -32.43 -76.40 26.75
CA LYS A 4 -32.82 -75.01 26.42
C LYS A 4 -32.28 -74.09 27.55
N LEU A 5 -31.92 -72.84 27.18
CA LEU A 5 -32.32 -71.53 27.77
C LEU A 5 -33.01 -71.55 29.18
N LYS A 6 -32.85 -70.57 30.09
CA LYS A 6 -32.67 -69.11 29.89
C LYS A 6 -32.40 -68.34 31.20
N ASN A 7 -31.60 -67.26 31.14
CA ASN A 7 -31.78 -65.90 31.72
C ASN A 7 -30.40 -65.27 32.04
N LYS A 8 -29.85 -64.23 31.38
CA LYS A 8 -30.28 -62.88 30.93
C LYS A 8 -30.06 -61.73 31.95
N LEU A 9 -28.96 -60.98 31.79
CA LEU A 9 -28.82 -59.58 31.30
C LEU A 9 -27.32 -59.41 30.89
N VAL A 10 -26.83 -58.76 29.81
CA VAL A 10 -27.35 -57.94 28.68
C VAL A 10 -27.35 -56.40 28.89
N PHE A 11 -26.79 -55.67 27.89
CA PHE A 11 -26.60 -54.21 27.69
C PHE A 11 -25.39 -53.55 28.42
N ALA A 12 -24.57 -52.68 27.80
CA ALA A 12 -24.34 -52.33 26.37
C ALA A 12 -22.97 -51.59 26.22
N PRO A 13 -22.42 -51.37 25.00
CA PRO A 13 -21.05 -50.87 24.81
C PRO A 13 -20.92 -49.35 24.66
N ILE A 14 -19.76 -48.81 25.03
CA ILE A 14 -19.18 -47.45 24.82
C ILE A 14 -17.78 -47.52 25.49
N LEU A 15 -16.65 -47.04 24.96
CA LEU A 15 -16.37 -46.14 23.84
C LEU A 15 -15.02 -46.52 23.20
N SER A 16 -14.93 -46.52 21.87
CA SER A 16 -13.68 -46.68 21.11
C SER A 16 -13.01 -45.33 20.85
N ILE A 17 -12.06 -44.93 21.70
CA ILE A 17 -11.12 -43.83 21.44
C ILE A 17 -9.74 -44.24 21.95
N PHE A 18 -8.85 -44.69 21.05
CA PHE A 18 -7.38 -44.53 21.11
C PHE A 18 -6.73 -45.12 19.85
N SER A 19 -7.15 -44.66 18.67
CA SER A 19 -6.59 -45.12 17.38
C SER A 19 -6.77 -44.14 16.21
N ILE A 20 -6.63 -42.83 16.43
CA ILE A 20 -6.19 -41.86 15.41
C ILE A 20 -5.30 -40.82 16.10
N SER A 21 -3.98 -41.02 16.09
CA SER A 21 -2.98 -39.98 16.38
C SER A 21 -1.57 -40.38 15.90
N SER A 22 -1.49 -40.94 14.68
CA SER A 22 -0.23 -41.32 14.03
C SER A 22 -0.29 -41.14 12.50
N LEU A 23 -1.01 -40.12 12.04
CA LEU A 23 -1.09 -39.66 10.64
C LEU A 23 -1.07 -38.12 10.57
N PHE A 24 -0.09 -37.50 11.24
CA PHE A 24 0.29 -36.08 11.05
C PHE A 24 1.80 -35.87 11.24
N PHE A 25 2.60 -36.87 10.84
CA PHE A 25 4.05 -36.77 10.69
C PHE A 25 4.42 -37.22 9.29
N LEU A 26 4.55 -36.26 8.35
CA LEU A 26 5.32 -36.32 7.08
C LEU A 26 4.93 -35.15 6.14
N SER A 27 5.27 -33.90 6.48
CA SER A 27 5.27 -32.79 5.49
C SER A 27 6.08 -31.55 5.93
N SER A 28 7.28 -31.72 6.48
CA SER A 28 8.23 -30.60 6.70
C SER A 28 9.67 -31.09 6.98
N ALA A 29 10.15 -32.03 6.18
CA ALA A 29 11.55 -32.49 6.19
C ALA A 29 12.05 -32.78 4.77
N SER A 30 12.20 -31.74 3.95
CA SER A 30 13.01 -31.81 2.73
C SER A 30 14.49 -31.70 3.12
N THR A 31 15.08 -32.82 3.52
CA THR A 31 16.53 -32.94 3.71
C THR A 31 17.24 -32.81 2.36
N PHE A 32 17.90 -31.69 2.11
CA PHE A 32 18.88 -31.59 1.03
C PHE A 32 20.17 -32.32 1.45
N SER A 33 20.35 -33.54 0.96
CA SER A 33 21.69 -34.15 0.91
C SER A 33 22.41 -33.66 -0.36
N PRO A 34 23.68 -33.23 -0.27
CA PRO A 34 24.43 -32.80 -1.44
C PRO A 34 24.80 -34.01 -2.30
N ALA A 35 24.40 -34.00 -3.56
CA ALA A 35 24.94 -34.92 -4.55
C ALA A 35 26.38 -34.48 -4.89
N VAL A 36 27.36 -35.21 -4.37
CA VAL A 36 28.77 -35.05 -4.74
C VAL A 36 28.92 -35.38 -6.23
N VAL A 37 29.37 -34.40 -7.02
CA VAL A 37 29.91 -34.64 -8.35
C VAL A 37 31.42 -34.48 -8.24
N GLU A 38 32.14 -35.62 -8.27
CA GLU A 38 33.58 -35.62 -8.45
C GLU A 38 33.91 -35.01 -9.82
N PHE A 39 34.83 -34.03 -9.84
CA PHE A 39 35.67 -33.79 -11.01
C PHE A 39 37.14 -33.85 -10.58
N GLN A 40 37.91 -34.60 -11.36
CA GLN A 40 39.23 -35.08 -11.00
C GLN A 40 40.28 -33.96 -10.99
N GLN A 41 41.31 -34.16 -10.16
CA GLN A 41 42.51 -33.35 -10.13
C GLN A 41 43.30 -33.46 -11.44
N THR A 42 43.69 -32.32 -12.03
CA THR A 42 44.93 -32.20 -12.81
C THR A 42 45.62 -30.88 -12.52
N THR A 43 46.62 -30.91 -11.65
CA THR A 43 47.80 -30.03 -11.69
C THR A 43 48.91 -30.74 -12.52
N PRO A 44 50.04 -30.12 -12.96
CA PRO A 44 50.63 -28.87 -12.45
C PRO A 44 51.35 -27.90 -13.45
N SER A 45 51.49 -26.62 -13.04
CA SER A 45 52.67 -25.73 -13.24
C SER A 45 53.19 -25.31 -14.64
N PRO A 46 54.16 -24.36 -14.77
CA PRO A 46 54.55 -23.24 -13.88
C PRO A 46 54.86 -21.86 -14.58
N GLY A 47 54.99 -20.78 -13.79
CA GLY A 47 55.84 -19.58 -14.04
C GLY A 47 55.27 -18.49 -14.97
N ASN A 48 55.33 -17.17 -14.69
CA ASN A 48 56.21 -16.34 -13.85
C ASN A 48 55.54 -14.98 -13.52
N PRO A 49 56.01 -14.26 -12.47
CA PRO A 49 55.63 -12.87 -12.17
C PRO A 49 56.70 -11.86 -12.71
N PRO A 50 56.67 -10.58 -12.29
CA PRO A 50 56.02 -9.47 -12.98
C PRO A 50 57.00 -8.58 -13.78
N ALA A 51 56.47 -7.78 -14.71
CA ALA A 51 57.23 -6.69 -15.35
C ALA A 51 56.42 -5.39 -15.39
N ASN A 52 56.83 -4.44 -14.57
CA ASN A 52 56.57 -3.00 -14.71
C ASN A 52 57.98 -2.39 -14.70
N PRO A 53 58.36 -1.53 -15.66
CA PRO A 53 57.98 -0.13 -15.55
C PRO A 53 57.76 0.59 -16.91
N GLY A 54 57.14 1.77 -16.88
CA GLY A 54 57.17 2.68 -18.03
C GLY A 54 56.16 3.82 -17.97
N GLN A 55 56.58 4.97 -17.45
CA GLN A 55 55.83 6.22 -17.61
C GLN A 55 55.75 6.59 -19.10
N ASN A 56 54.60 7.10 -19.54
CA ASN A 56 54.60 8.26 -20.43
C ASN A 56 53.29 9.03 -20.36
N ALA A 57 53.40 10.35 -20.26
CA ALA A 57 52.27 11.27 -20.34
C ALA A 57 52.04 11.67 -21.81
N GLY A 58 50.78 11.78 -22.22
CA GLY A 58 50.39 12.23 -23.55
C GLY A 58 48.87 12.23 -23.67
N GLY A 59 48.27 13.40 -23.79
CA GLY A 59 46.81 13.55 -23.73
C GLY A 59 46.10 12.88 -24.92
N GLN A 60 44.94 12.26 -24.65
CA GLN A 60 44.02 11.79 -25.68
C GLN A 60 42.82 12.71 -25.78
N ALA A 61 42.54 13.16 -27.00
CA ALA A 61 41.39 13.97 -27.33
C ALA A 61 40.08 13.18 -27.14
N SER A 62 39.01 13.90 -26.79
CA SER A 62 37.66 13.32 -26.70
C SER A 62 37.19 12.89 -28.09
N ALA A 63 37.19 11.58 -28.34
CA ALA A 63 36.61 10.98 -29.53
C ALA A 63 35.09 10.87 -29.35
N GLY A 64 34.35 11.88 -29.83
CA GLY A 64 32.89 11.84 -29.84
C GLY A 64 32.38 10.66 -30.68
N THR A 65 31.64 9.75 -30.04
CA THR A 65 30.96 8.64 -30.72
C THR A 65 29.70 9.19 -31.39
N SER A 66 29.61 9.08 -32.71
CA SER A 66 28.45 9.56 -33.46
C SER A 66 27.28 8.59 -33.35
N GLU A 67 26.15 9.05 -32.81
CA GLU A 67 24.89 8.29 -32.79
C GLU A 67 24.48 7.87 -34.21
N LYS A 68 24.16 6.59 -34.39
CA LYS A 68 23.81 6.03 -35.70
C LYS A 68 22.33 6.30 -36.03
N LYS A 69 22.05 7.52 -36.47
CA LYS A 69 20.71 8.06 -36.75
C LYS A 69 19.82 7.08 -37.52
N ALA A 70 18.61 6.86 -37.01
CA ALA A 70 17.64 5.93 -37.56
C ALA A 70 17.22 6.30 -39.00
N GLU A 71 17.07 5.29 -39.86
CA GLU A 71 16.65 5.49 -41.25
C GLU A 71 15.15 5.83 -41.34
N PRO A 72 14.77 6.84 -42.15
CA PRO A 72 13.37 7.09 -42.51
C PRO A 72 12.71 5.88 -43.16
N ILE A 73 11.38 5.78 -43.03
CA ILE A 73 10.58 4.81 -43.77
C ILE A 73 10.44 5.17 -45.25
N THR A 74 10.26 4.15 -46.09
CA THR A 74 9.93 4.30 -47.52
C THR A 74 8.41 4.29 -47.75
N GLU A 75 7.99 4.61 -48.98
CA GLU A 75 6.59 4.48 -49.41
C GLU A 75 6.07 3.04 -49.28
N GLU A 76 6.95 2.04 -49.48
CA GLU A 76 6.60 0.63 -49.33
C GLU A 76 6.41 0.24 -47.86
N ASP A 77 7.29 0.72 -46.97
CA ASP A 77 7.12 0.56 -45.52
C ASP A 77 5.81 1.21 -45.05
N LEU A 78 5.49 2.41 -45.54
CA LEU A 78 4.23 3.10 -45.23
C LEU A 78 3.00 2.32 -45.71
N ARG A 79 3.06 1.75 -46.92
CA ARG A 79 2.02 0.89 -47.48
C ARG A 79 1.78 -0.35 -46.60
N GLN A 80 2.85 -0.94 -46.07
CA GLN A 80 2.77 -2.09 -45.14
C GLN A 80 2.21 -1.68 -43.78
N ASN A 81 2.66 -0.57 -43.20
CA ASN A 81 2.11 -0.02 -41.95
C ASN A 81 0.61 0.24 -42.07
N LYS A 82 0.18 0.88 -43.16
CA LYS A 82 -1.24 1.16 -43.43
C LYS A 82 -2.06 -0.12 -43.58
N ALA A 83 -1.55 -1.11 -44.31
CA ALA A 83 -2.23 -2.39 -44.46
C ALA A 83 -2.38 -3.15 -43.12
N TYR A 84 -1.33 -3.15 -42.29
CA TYR A 84 -1.41 -3.72 -40.93
C TYR A 84 -2.42 -2.96 -40.06
N TRP A 85 -2.38 -1.62 -40.07
CA TRP A 85 -3.31 -0.78 -39.30
C TRP A 85 -4.76 -1.06 -39.67
N GLU A 86 -5.10 -1.01 -40.95
CA GLU A 86 -6.47 -1.30 -41.43
C GLU A 86 -6.92 -2.73 -41.09
N ALA A 87 -6.01 -3.71 -41.14
CA ALA A 87 -6.31 -5.11 -40.79
C ALA A 87 -6.44 -5.38 -39.28
N GLN A 88 -5.89 -4.53 -38.41
CA GLN A 88 -5.84 -4.78 -36.96
C GLN A 88 -6.69 -3.81 -36.13
N LYS A 89 -6.94 -2.58 -36.60
CA LYS A 89 -7.60 -1.52 -35.81
C LYS A 89 -8.93 -1.95 -35.22
N GLU A 90 -9.80 -2.60 -36.01
CA GLU A 90 -11.12 -3.02 -35.53
C GLU A 90 -11.00 -4.05 -34.41
N SER A 91 -10.10 -5.04 -34.54
CA SER A 91 -9.85 -6.09 -33.54
C SER A 91 -9.25 -5.54 -32.25
N LEU A 92 -8.31 -4.58 -32.36
CA LEU A 92 -7.69 -3.93 -31.21
C LEU A 92 -8.69 -3.04 -30.44
N ILE A 93 -9.57 -2.34 -31.16
CA ILE A 93 -10.68 -1.58 -30.56
C ILE A 93 -11.73 -2.53 -29.95
N ASP A 94 -12.03 -3.68 -30.59
CA ASP A 94 -12.95 -4.69 -30.06
C ASP A 94 -12.48 -5.24 -28.71
N GLN A 95 -11.20 -5.63 -28.63
CA GLN A 95 -10.56 -6.11 -27.40
C GLN A 95 -10.57 -5.07 -26.29
N PHE A 96 -10.35 -3.79 -26.64
CA PHE A 96 -10.47 -2.69 -25.70
C PHE A 96 -11.91 -2.56 -25.17
N ILE A 97 -12.92 -2.55 -26.05
CA ILE A 97 -14.35 -2.46 -25.67
C ILE A 97 -14.77 -3.65 -24.78
N ASP A 98 -14.30 -4.86 -25.10
CA ASP A 98 -14.59 -6.06 -24.31
C ASP A 98 -13.97 -5.99 -22.91
N LYS A 99 -12.74 -5.48 -22.77
CA LYS A 99 -12.13 -5.20 -21.46
C LYS A 99 -12.96 -4.16 -20.69
N VAL A 100 -13.47 -3.13 -21.38
CA VAL A 100 -14.30 -2.10 -20.78
C VAL A 100 -15.63 -2.67 -20.26
N ASP A 101 -16.39 -3.44 -21.03
CA ASP A 101 -17.64 -4.08 -20.55
C ASP A 101 -17.38 -5.10 -19.44
N GLU A 102 -16.25 -5.84 -19.46
CA GLU A 102 -15.84 -6.70 -18.35
C GLU A 102 -15.64 -5.91 -17.05
N ASP A 103 -14.86 -4.83 -17.09
CA ASP A 103 -14.59 -4.02 -15.89
C ASP A 103 -15.84 -3.29 -15.38
N ILE A 104 -16.73 -2.84 -16.27
CA ILE A 104 -18.03 -2.29 -15.87
C ILE A 104 -18.91 -3.37 -15.22
N LYS A 105 -18.95 -4.60 -15.75
CA LYS A 105 -19.67 -5.74 -15.11
C LYS A 105 -19.13 -6.01 -13.71
N ILE A 106 -17.80 -6.02 -13.52
CA ILE A 106 -17.16 -6.22 -12.21
C ILE A 106 -17.58 -5.10 -11.24
N LYS A 107 -17.54 -3.84 -11.67
CA LYS A 107 -17.95 -2.69 -10.85
C LYS A 107 -19.44 -2.70 -10.50
N LEU A 108 -20.31 -3.08 -11.43
CA LEU A 108 -21.75 -3.24 -11.16
C LEU A 108 -22.03 -4.39 -10.17
N ALA A 109 -21.31 -5.50 -10.28
CA ALA A 109 -21.39 -6.60 -9.32
C ALA A 109 -20.90 -6.19 -7.93
N ASP A 110 -19.81 -5.43 -7.83
CA ASP A 110 -19.33 -4.83 -6.57
C ASP A 110 -20.40 -3.93 -5.93
N ILE A 111 -21.00 -3.00 -6.68
CA ILE A 111 -22.08 -2.13 -6.18
C ILE A 111 -23.30 -2.96 -5.71
N ALA A 112 -23.71 -3.97 -6.48
CA ALA A 112 -24.80 -4.85 -6.11
C ALA A 112 -24.52 -5.63 -4.80
N SER A 113 -23.27 -6.10 -4.61
CA SER A 113 -22.85 -6.90 -3.45
C SER A 113 -22.81 -6.12 -2.13
N LYS A 114 -22.71 -4.79 -2.18
CA LYS A 114 -22.61 -3.94 -0.98
C LYS A 114 -23.94 -3.93 -0.21
N THR A 115 -23.91 -4.32 1.05
CA THR A 115 -25.06 -4.29 1.97
C THR A 115 -25.35 -2.88 2.48
N ARG A 116 -25.76 -1.98 1.58
CA ARG A 116 -26.36 -0.69 1.93
C ARG A 116 -27.88 -0.82 1.95
N ASP A 117 -28.50 -0.34 3.03
CA ASP A 117 -29.97 -0.33 3.18
C ASP A 117 -30.67 0.73 2.30
N ASN A 118 -29.89 1.57 1.61
CA ASN A 118 -30.40 2.65 0.76
C ASN A 118 -30.37 2.26 -0.74
N LEU A 119 -31.53 1.91 -1.28
CA LEU A 119 -31.73 1.62 -2.70
C LEU A 119 -31.46 2.86 -3.59
N GLU A 120 -31.81 4.07 -3.15
CA GLU A 120 -31.61 5.31 -3.92
C GLU A 120 -30.11 5.57 -4.14
N GLU A 121 -29.27 5.30 -3.14
CA GLU A 121 -27.82 5.42 -3.23
C GLU A 121 -27.19 4.35 -4.13
N LYS A 122 -27.68 3.10 -4.08
CA LYS A 122 -27.24 2.04 -5.01
C LYS A 122 -27.61 2.37 -6.46
N LEU A 123 -28.84 2.81 -6.70
CA LEU A 123 -29.30 3.20 -8.04
C LEU A 123 -28.50 4.40 -8.57
N GLN A 124 -28.22 5.40 -7.73
CA GLN A 124 -27.32 6.50 -8.10
C GLN A 124 -25.92 6.01 -8.48
N GLN A 125 -25.34 5.09 -7.71
CA GLN A 125 -24.01 4.54 -8.01
C GLN A 125 -24.01 3.72 -9.29
N SER A 126 -24.98 2.84 -9.51
CA SER A 126 -25.05 2.00 -10.71
C SER A 126 -25.46 2.76 -11.98
N PHE A 127 -26.13 3.91 -11.85
CA PHE A 127 -26.74 4.64 -12.98
C PHE A 127 -25.77 4.89 -14.14
N PHE A 128 -24.68 5.63 -13.89
CA PHE A 128 -23.79 6.02 -14.98
C PHE A 128 -22.99 4.82 -15.51
N TRP A 129 -22.64 3.85 -14.65
CA TRP A 129 -22.02 2.59 -15.09
C TRP A 129 -22.92 1.80 -16.07
N ILE A 130 -24.22 1.76 -15.85
CA ILE A 130 -25.19 1.15 -16.78
C ILE A 130 -25.28 1.95 -18.09
N GLN A 131 -25.35 3.28 -18.02
CA GLN A 131 -25.36 4.15 -19.21
C GLN A 131 -24.08 4.00 -20.05
N LEU A 132 -22.91 3.94 -19.41
CA LEU A 132 -21.61 3.68 -20.05
C LEU A 132 -21.57 2.31 -20.75
N ARG A 133 -22.05 1.27 -20.07
CA ARG A 133 -22.13 -0.09 -20.62
C ARG A 133 -23.03 -0.16 -21.86
N ASP A 134 -24.19 0.47 -21.79
CA ASP A 134 -25.14 0.55 -22.89
C ASP A 134 -24.58 1.36 -24.08
N TYR A 135 -23.88 2.47 -23.81
CA TYR A 135 -23.17 3.25 -24.82
C TYR A 135 -22.15 2.40 -25.58
N PHE A 136 -21.25 1.69 -24.89
CA PHE A 136 -20.26 0.84 -25.56
C PHE A 136 -20.88 -0.31 -26.34
N LYS A 137 -21.96 -0.93 -25.84
CA LYS A 137 -22.68 -2.00 -26.53
C LYS A 137 -23.41 -1.52 -27.78
N ARG A 138 -24.22 -0.46 -27.68
CA ARG A 138 -25.02 0.06 -28.81
C ARG A 138 -24.14 0.63 -29.91
N ASN A 139 -23.03 1.27 -29.53
CA ASN A 139 -22.12 1.93 -30.47
C ASN A 139 -20.91 1.06 -30.89
N ARG A 140 -20.81 -0.21 -30.47
CA ARG A 140 -19.64 -1.11 -30.70
C ARG A 140 -19.16 -1.10 -32.15
N GLU A 141 -20.06 -1.32 -33.10
CA GLU A 141 -19.73 -1.33 -34.54
C GLU A 141 -19.38 0.05 -35.12
N GLY A 142 -19.87 1.12 -34.51
CA GLY A 142 -19.48 2.49 -34.85
C GLY A 142 -18.09 2.84 -34.31
N LEU A 143 -17.83 2.50 -33.04
CA LEU A 143 -16.56 2.69 -32.35
C LEU A 143 -15.39 1.99 -33.06
N LYS A 144 -15.57 0.74 -33.51
CA LYS A 144 -14.54 0.00 -34.28
C LYS A 144 -14.14 0.71 -35.57
N LYS A 145 -15.12 1.31 -36.27
CA LYS A 145 -14.94 1.91 -37.60
C LYS A 145 -14.44 3.35 -37.53
N ASN A 146 -15.08 4.18 -36.71
CA ASN A 146 -14.86 5.62 -36.59
C ASN A 146 -14.80 6.04 -35.11
N PRO A 147 -13.80 5.61 -34.33
CA PRO A 147 -13.76 5.79 -32.86
C PRO A 147 -13.90 7.26 -32.43
N SER A 148 -13.34 8.21 -33.20
CA SER A 148 -13.41 9.64 -32.92
C SER A 148 -14.83 10.21 -32.97
N GLN A 149 -15.72 9.68 -33.83
CA GLN A 149 -17.13 10.08 -33.88
C GLN A 149 -17.88 9.74 -32.58
N PHE A 150 -17.36 8.79 -31.80
CA PHE A 150 -17.89 8.33 -30.52
C PHE A 150 -17.03 8.79 -29.33
N GLY A 151 -16.16 9.78 -29.53
CA GLY A 151 -15.32 10.37 -28.48
C GLY A 151 -14.09 9.55 -28.08
N LEU A 152 -13.75 8.48 -28.81
CA LEU A 152 -12.52 7.72 -28.60
C LEU A 152 -11.44 8.22 -29.58
N ASN A 153 -10.54 9.06 -29.09
CA ASN A 153 -9.46 9.64 -29.88
C ASN A 153 -8.27 8.67 -29.97
N ILE A 154 -8.02 8.16 -31.18
CA ILE A 154 -6.93 7.21 -31.50
C ILE A 154 -6.09 7.82 -32.63
N ILE A 155 -5.34 8.87 -32.28
CA ILE A 155 -4.72 9.80 -33.23
C ILE A 155 -3.27 9.36 -33.49
N SER A 156 -2.55 9.01 -32.43
CA SER A 156 -1.16 8.53 -32.52
C SER A 156 -0.99 7.34 -33.47
N PRO A 157 -1.77 6.24 -33.39
CA PRO A 157 -1.65 5.12 -34.33
C PRO A 157 -1.89 5.53 -35.78
N PHE A 158 -2.85 6.43 -36.03
CA PHE A 158 -3.19 6.88 -37.37
C PHE A 158 -2.05 7.72 -37.99
N ALA A 159 -1.42 8.58 -37.18
CA ALA A 159 -0.26 9.39 -37.60
C ALA A 159 0.89 8.50 -38.12
N PHE A 160 1.30 7.51 -37.34
CA PHE A 160 2.38 6.59 -37.71
C PHE A 160 2.03 5.67 -38.91
N ALA A 161 0.75 5.38 -39.10
CA ALA A 161 0.26 4.51 -40.18
C ALA A 161 0.11 5.21 -41.54
N ASN A 162 -0.06 6.55 -41.57
CA ASN A 162 -0.47 7.29 -42.77
C ASN A 162 0.50 8.38 -43.26
N ASN A 163 1.61 8.65 -42.55
CA ASN A 163 2.52 9.73 -42.91
C ASN A 163 4.00 9.27 -43.01
N LEU A 164 4.68 9.63 -44.11
CA LEU A 164 6.15 9.51 -44.24
C LEU A 164 6.91 10.48 -43.33
N LYS A 165 6.29 11.63 -43.02
CA LYS A 165 6.84 12.69 -42.18
C LYS A 165 5.83 13.08 -41.13
N LEU A 166 6.32 13.33 -39.92
CA LEU A 166 5.53 13.72 -38.78
C LEU A 166 5.91 15.12 -38.34
N LYS A 167 4.97 15.83 -37.74
CA LYS A 167 5.24 17.01 -36.94
C LYS A 167 5.67 16.54 -35.55
N ARG A 168 6.76 17.08 -35.02
CA ARG A 168 7.19 16.90 -33.63
C ARG A 168 7.24 18.24 -32.90
N GLY A 169 6.57 18.35 -31.76
CA GLY A 169 6.54 19.58 -30.98
C GLY A 169 5.87 19.44 -29.61
N ASP A 170 5.69 20.57 -28.94
CA ASP A 170 4.99 20.63 -27.65
C ASP A 170 3.51 20.96 -27.87
N VAL A 171 2.62 20.30 -27.14
CA VAL A 171 1.17 20.41 -27.24
C VAL A 171 0.57 20.81 -25.90
N SER A 172 -0.20 21.88 -25.86
CA SER A 172 -0.90 22.39 -24.68
C SER A 172 -2.40 22.21 -24.86
N PHE A 173 -3.08 21.72 -23.82
CA PHE A 173 -4.53 21.54 -23.79
C PHE A 173 -5.05 21.76 -22.36
N ASP A 174 -6.10 22.56 -22.21
CA ASP A 174 -6.54 23.13 -20.93
C ASP A 174 -5.38 23.74 -20.10
N LYS A 175 -4.97 23.07 -19.00
CA LYS A 175 -3.86 23.47 -18.12
C LYS A 175 -2.60 22.62 -18.30
N GLU A 176 -2.66 21.59 -19.13
CA GLU A 176 -1.63 20.56 -19.26
C GLU A 176 -0.72 20.82 -20.48
N ASN A 177 0.55 20.42 -20.37
CA ASN A 177 1.57 20.62 -21.41
C ASN A 177 2.32 19.31 -21.68
N TYR A 178 2.28 18.85 -22.92
CA TYR A 178 2.85 17.60 -23.38
C TYR A 178 4.01 17.88 -24.33
N GLN A 179 5.23 17.51 -23.95
CA GLN A 179 6.43 17.81 -24.75
C GLN A 179 6.78 16.70 -25.74
N GLY A 180 7.23 17.11 -26.92
CA GLY A 180 7.78 16.23 -27.96
C GLY A 180 6.82 15.20 -28.53
N LEU A 181 5.52 15.52 -28.64
CA LEU A 181 4.55 14.66 -29.31
C LEU A 181 4.82 14.59 -30.81
N GLU A 182 4.43 13.49 -31.44
CA GLU A 182 4.53 13.26 -32.90
C GLU A 182 3.15 13.07 -33.53
N TRP A 183 2.82 13.84 -34.55
CA TRP A 183 1.51 13.80 -35.20
C TRP A 183 1.59 13.99 -36.73
N GLY A 184 0.51 13.65 -37.42
CA GLY A 184 0.41 13.74 -38.88
C GLY A 184 0.01 15.13 -39.37
N THR A 185 -0.47 15.19 -40.61
CA THR A 185 -0.89 16.44 -41.26
C THR A 185 -2.33 16.42 -41.80
N ASN A 186 -2.97 15.25 -41.78
CA ASN A 186 -4.35 15.01 -42.22
C ASN A 186 -5.34 15.55 -41.19
N ASN A 187 -6.64 15.27 -41.33
CA ASN A 187 -7.64 15.73 -40.36
C ASN A 187 -7.66 14.84 -39.12
N ASP A 188 -7.57 13.52 -39.32
CA ASP A 188 -7.76 12.51 -38.27
C ASP A 188 -6.47 12.17 -37.49
N ASP A 189 -5.34 12.78 -37.86
CA ASP A 189 -4.03 12.56 -37.23
C ASP A 189 -3.28 13.85 -36.81
N ASN A 190 -3.91 15.03 -36.88
CA ASN A 190 -3.25 16.31 -36.57
C ASN A 190 -3.90 17.02 -35.38
N TYR A 191 -3.16 17.08 -34.26
CA TYR A 191 -3.59 17.75 -33.03
C TYR A 191 -3.91 19.24 -33.20
N GLU A 192 -3.29 19.95 -34.16
CA GLU A 192 -3.54 21.37 -34.45
C GLU A 192 -4.98 21.65 -34.91
N LYS A 193 -5.69 20.63 -35.41
CA LYS A 193 -7.06 20.74 -35.91
C LYS A 193 -8.11 20.46 -34.84
N ILE A 194 -7.68 20.10 -33.62
CA ILE A 194 -8.56 19.79 -32.50
C ILE A 194 -8.83 21.07 -31.72
N ASN A 195 -10.10 21.30 -31.37
CA ASN A 195 -10.49 22.52 -30.66
C ASN A 195 -9.80 22.61 -29.29
N ASN A 196 -9.44 23.83 -28.88
CA ASN A 196 -8.68 24.16 -27.66
C ASN A 196 -7.24 23.60 -27.55
N VAL A 197 -6.74 22.86 -28.54
CA VAL A 197 -5.33 22.45 -28.59
C VAL A 197 -4.46 23.60 -29.11
N LYS A 198 -3.30 23.82 -28.49
CA LYS A 198 -2.27 24.77 -28.94
C LYS A 198 -0.95 24.05 -29.10
N THR A 199 -0.24 24.28 -30.21
CA THR A 199 1.06 23.64 -30.48
C THR A 199 2.18 24.67 -30.50
N SER A 200 3.36 24.31 -29.99
CA SER A 200 4.56 25.15 -30.01
C SER A 200 5.83 24.32 -30.31
N LYS A 201 6.93 24.99 -30.67
CA LYS A 201 8.21 24.36 -31.06
C LYS A 201 8.07 23.27 -32.14
N VAL A 202 7.10 23.41 -33.04
CA VAL A 202 6.78 22.39 -34.05
C VAL A 202 7.90 22.33 -35.08
N THR A 203 8.40 21.12 -35.32
CA THR A 203 9.45 20.77 -36.28
C THR A 203 8.98 19.59 -37.15
N GLU A 204 9.51 19.45 -38.36
CA GLU A 204 9.23 18.28 -39.21
C GLU A 204 10.29 17.20 -38.95
N VAL A 205 9.86 15.96 -38.71
CA VAL A 205 10.72 14.79 -38.51
C VAL A 205 10.31 13.65 -39.45
N PRO A 206 11.25 12.83 -39.94
CA PRO A 206 10.89 11.63 -40.69
C PRO A 206 10.20 10.61 -39.76
N ASN A 207 9.20 9.91 -40.28
CA ASN A 207 8.72 8.69 -39.63
C ASN A 207 9.80 7.60 -39.79
N THR A 208 10.11 6.87 -38.71
CA THR A 208 11.15 5.82 -38.68
C THR A 208 10.60 4.45 -38.26
N LEU A 209 9.28 4.29 -38.11
CA LEU A 209 8.66 3.04 -37.67
C LEU A 209 8.30 2.16 -38.87
N LYS A 210 9.05 1.08 -39.11
CA LYS A 210 8.79 0.12 -40.21
C LYS A 210 8.63 -1.30 -39.70
N GLY A 211 7.72 -2.06 -40.32
CA GLY A 211 7.49 -3.48 -40.02
C GLY A 211 7.23 -3.73 -38.53
N LYS A 212 8.03 -4.63 -37.91
CA LYS A 212 7.84 -5.02 -36.50
C LYS A 212 7.93 -3.86 -35.51
N ASP A 213 8.70 -2.81 -35.81
CA ASP A 213 8.81 -1.64 -34.92
C ASP A 213 7.51 -0.84 -34.90
N PHE A 214 6.84 -0.74 -36.05
CA PHE A 214 5.49 -0.21 -36.14
C PHE A 214 4.47 -1.12 -35.45
N GLU A 215 4.49 -2.44 -35.72
CA GLU A 215 3.57 -3.38 -35.04
C GLU A 215 3.68 -3.31 -33.52
N ASN A 216 4.91 -3.28 -32.99
CA ASN A 216 5.20 -3.18 -31.57
C ASN A 216 4.70 -1.85 -31.01
N ARG A 217 4.93 -0.72 -31.70
CA ARG A 217 4.38 0.59 -31.31
C ARG A 217 2.86 0.56 -31.17
N ILE A 218 2.16 -0.03 -32.14
CA ILE A 218 0.69 -0.15 -32.13
C ILE A 218 0.22 -1.06 -30.99
N LYS A 219 0.87 -2.21 -30.77
CA LYS A 219 0.55 -3.14 -29.67
C LYS A 219 0.76 -2.47 -28.30
N THR A 220 1.89 -1.78 -28.09
CA THR A 220 2.17 -1.05 -26.85
C THR A 220 1.18 0.10 -26.62
N TYR A 221 0.77 0.82 -27.67
CA TYR A 221 -0.28 1.84 -27.55
C TYR A 221 -1.58 1.23 -27.03
N PHE A 222 -2.07 0.13 -27.62
CA PHE A 222 -3.34 -0.49 -27.18
C PHE A 222 -3.24 -1.17 -25.80
N GLN A 223 -2.07 -1.69 -25.42
CA GLN A 223 -1.80 -2.15 -24.05
C GLN A 223 -1.82 -0.99 -23.04
N GLY A 224 -1.24 0.16 -23.41
CA GLY A 224 -1.30 1.40 -22.63
C GLY A 224 -2.73 1.93 -22.48
N LEU A 225 -3.49 1.99 -23.58
CA LEU A 225 -4.92 2.32 -23.59
C LEU A 225 -5.68 1.41 -22.62
N THR A 226 -5.54 0.09 -22.77
CA THR A 226 -6.26 -0.91 -21.97
C THR A 226 -5.85 -0.93 -20.49
N SER A 227 -4.64 -0.50 -20.14
CA SER A 227 -4.19 -0.43 -18.74
C SER A 227 -4.52 0.91 -18.06
N GLN A 228 -4.50 2.02 -18.79
CA GLN A 228 -4.66 3.37 -18.23
C GLN A 228 -6.07 3.96 -18.38
N TYR A 229 -6.93 3.42 -19.25
CA TYR A 229 -8.24 4.04 -19.52
C TYR A 229 -9.11 4.24 -18.27
N LYS A 230 -8.98 3.43 -17.21
CA LYS A 230 -9.74 3.65 -15.97
C LYS A 230 -9.40 4.98 -15.30
N GLN A 231 -8.12 5.37 -15.28
CA GLN A 231 -7.64 6.62 -14.67
C GLN A 231 -8.12 7.86 -15.44
N TYR A 232 -8.20 7.76 -16.77
CA TYR A 232 -8.59 8.88 -17.62
C TYR A 232 -10.11 8.91 -17.87
N LEU A 233 -10.68 7.78 -18.28
CA LEU A 233 -12.08 7.66 -18.72
C LEU A 233 -13.07 7.37 -17.58
N PHE A 234 -12.66 6.92 -16.38
CA PHE A 234 -13.59 6.57 -15.29
C PHE A 234 -13.32 7.35 -13.99
N LYS A 235 -13.37 8.67 -14.09
CA LYS A 235 -13.36 9.60 -12.94
C LYS A 235 -14.76 9.68 -12.33
N GLU A 236 -15.03 8.83 -11.33
CA GLU A 236 -16.36 8.72 -10.68
C GLU A 236 -16.83 10.05 -10.04
N GLU A 237 -15.91 10.93 -9.67
CA GLU A 237 -16.17 12.29 -9.19
C GLU A 237 -16.68 13.26 -10.28
N GLU A 238 -16.43 12.98 -11.56
CA GLU A 238 -16.97 13.72 -12.70
C GLU A 238 -18.32 13.15 -13.20
N PHE A 239 -18.81 12.04 -12.62
CA PHE A 239 -20.06 11.40 -13.05
C PHE A 239 -21.29 12.26 -12.74
N PRO A 240 -22.38 12.14 -13.53
CA PRO A 240 -23.61 12.90 -13.29
C PRO A 240 -24.18 12.59 -11.90
N VAL A 241 -24.55 13.65 -11.17
CA VAL A 241 -25.08 13.55 -9.81
C VAL A 241 -26.60 13.48 -9.83
N TYR A 242 -27.18 12.57 -9.05
CA TYR A 242 -28.64 12.42 -8.96
C TYR A 242 -29.32 13.69 -8.42
N LYS A 243 -30.54 14.00 -8.90
CA LYS A 243 -31.30 15.25 -8.69
C LYS A 243 -30.64 16.54 -9.22
N LYS A 244 -29.37 16.49 -9.63
CA LYS A 244 -28.64 17.61 -10.28
C LYS A 244 -28.55 17.44 -11.80
N ASN A 245 -28.21 16.23 -12.25
CA ASN A 245 -27.91 15.91 -13.64
C ASN A 245 -28.84 14.85 -14.24
N PHE A 246 -29.62 14.15 -13.42
CA PHE A 246 -30.65 13.21 -13.83
C PHE A 246 -31.66 12.96 -12.72
N ASN A 247 -32.84 12.48 -13.10
CA ASN A 247 -33.86 12.00 -12.18
C ASN A 247 -34.20 10.54 -12.50
N LEU A 248 -34.31 9.70 -11.48
CA LEU A 248 -34.78 8.33 -11.60
C LEU A 248 -36.28 8.38 -11.90
N ASP A 249 -36.68 7.92 -13.09
CA ASP A 249 -38.08 7.94 -13.48
C ASP A 249 -38.83 6.80 -12.77
N LYS A 250 -39.74 7.17 -11.85
CA LYS A 250 -40.43 6.23 -10.95
C LYS A 250 -41.74 5.66 -11.54
N PHE A 251 -42.03 5.95 -12.82
CA PHE A 251 -43.33 5.66 -13.44
C PHE A 251 -43.32 4.61 -14.57
N ALA A 252 -42.19 3.97 -14.85
CA ALA A 252 -42.17 2.80 -15.74
C ALA A 252 -42.74 1.55 -15.04
N ASP A 253 -43.32 0.66 -15.83
CA ASP A 253 -44.22 -0.40 -15.34
C ASP A 253 -43.48 -1.49 -14.56
N LYS A 254 -44.19 -2.19 -13.65
CA LYS A 254 -43.59 -3.15 -12.70
C LYS A 254 -42.99 -4.43 -13.33
N SER A 255 -42.98 -4.53 -14.65
CA SER A 255 -42.38 -5.62 -15.42
C SER A 255 -40.94 -5.34 -15.88
N ASP A 256 -40.45 -4.11 -15.79
CA ASP A 256 -39.11 -3.75 -16.25
C ASP A 256 -38.00 -4.10 -15.24
N THR A 257 -36.85 -4.52 -15.76
CA THR A 257 -35.65 -4.75 -14.94
C THR A 257 -35.08 -3.44 -14.42
N GLU A 258 -34.31 -3.49 -13.31
CA GLU A 258 -33.62 -2.31 -12.77
C GLU A 258 -32.72 -1.62 -13.82
N GLU A 259 -32.14 -2.39 -14.76
CA GLU A 259 -31.34 -1.87 -15.87
C GLU A 259 -32.20 -1.04 -16.84
N ASN A 260 -33.42 -1.47 -17.18
CA ASN A 260 -34.35 -0.73 -18.06
C ASN A 260 -34.82 0.60 -17.44
N LEU A 261 -35.15 0.62 -16.14
CA LEU A 261 -35.57 1.83 -15.41
C LEU A 261 -34.48 2.91 -15.43
N LEU A 262 -33.22 2.52 -15.28
CA LEU A 262 -32.08 3.42 -15.30
C LEU A 262 -31.78 3.93 -16.72
N LEU A 263 -31.99 3.11 -17.75
CA LEU A 263 -31.79 3.49 -19.15
C LEU A 263 -32.83 4.50 -19.69
N ALA A 264 -34.03 4.57 -19.10
CA ALA A 264 -35.10 5.48 -19.53
C ALA A 264 -34.89 6.96 -19.12
N SER A 265 -34.10 7.22 -18.07
CA SER A 265 -33.83 8.57 -17.58
C SER A 265 -33.13 9.44 -18.63
N LYS A 266 -33.39 10.75 -18.64
CA LYS A 266 -32.71 11.73 -19.51
C LYS A 266 -31.72 12.62 -18.72
N PRO A 267 -30.63 13.10 -19.35
CA PRO A 267 -29.75 14.09 -18.73
C PRO A 267 -30.47 15.44 -18.59
N ILE A 268 -30.11 16.18 -17.54
CA ILE A 268 -30.56 17.55 -17.27
C ILE A 268 -29.38 18.41 -16.79
N GLY A 269 -29.53 19.74 -16.89
CA GLY A 269 -28.59 20.70 -16.29
C GLY A 269 -27.23 20.85 -17.00
N LYS A 270 -27.10 20.43 -18.26
CA LYS A 270 -25.93 20.72 -19.12
C LYS A 270 -26.38 21.16 -20.50
N GLU A 271 -26.02 22.39 -20.89
CA GLU A 271 -26.42 22.99 -22.17
C GLU A 271 -25.85 22.19 -23.35
N GLY A 272 -26.64 22.06 -24.42
CA GLY A 272 -26.26 21.32 -25.64
C GLY A 272 -26.26 19.78 -25.51
N ILE A 273 -26.56 19.21 -24.34
CA ILE A 273 -26.57 17.75 -24.12
C ILE A 273 -28.03 17.24 -24.04
N THR A 274 -28.45 16.44 -25.02
CA THR A 274 -29.85 15.99 -25.15
C THR A 274 -30.05 14.51 -24.80
N SER A 275 -28.98 13.72 -24.84
CA SER A 275 -28.96 12.28 -24.59
C SER A 275 -27.73 11.85 -23.78
N TRP A 276 -27.78 10.66 -23.19
CA TRP A 276 -26.59 10.08 -22.56
C TRP A 276 -25.48 9.75 -23.57
N ASN A 277 -25.82 9.48 -24.83
CA ASN A 277 -24.83 9.35 -25.90
C ASN A 277 -24.05 10.67 -26.09
N ASP A 278 -24.73 11.82 -26.13
CA ASP A 278 -24.06 13.13 -26.23
C ASP A 278 -23.19 13.39 -24.99
N TRP A 279 -23.70 13.07 -23.80
CA TRP A 279 -22.98 13.23 -22.54
C TRP A 279 -21.69 12.39 -22.51
N ILE A 280 -21.81 11.09 -22.81
CA ILE A 280 -20.71 10.12 -22.74
C ILE A 280 -19.70 10.40 -23.86
N LYS A 281 -20.14 10.72 -25.09
CA LYS A 281 -19.26 11.19 -26.16
C LYS A 281 -18.43 12.39 -25.70
N ASN A 282 -19.08 13.45 -25.22
CA ASN A 282 -18.41 14.68 -24.82
C ASN A 282 -17.43 14.49 -23.65
N TYR A 283 -17.78 13.60 -22.71
CA TYR A 283 -16.93 13.23 -21.59
C TYR A 283 -15.68 12.45 -22.05
N PHE A 284 -15.86 11.41 -22.87
CA PHE A 284 -14.74 10.61 -23.38
C PHE A 284 -13.86 11.36 -24.38
N GLU A 285 -14.42 12.21 -25.23
CA GLU A 285 -13.69 12.96 -26.25
C GLU A 285 -12.54 13.78 -25.63
N LYS A 286 -12.80 14.41 -24.48
CA LYS A 286 -11.76 15.08 -23.70
C LYS A 286 -10.74 14.10 -23.09
N GLN A 287 -11.21 13.12 -22.31
CA GLN A 287 -10.33 12.27 -21.50
C GLN A 287 -9.48 11.31 -22.38
N SER A 288 -10.04 10.84 -23.50
CA SER A 288 -9.34 10.02 -24.49
C SER A 288 -8.27 10.80 -25.25
N LEU A 289 -8.44 12.11 -25.44
CA LEU A 289 -7.42 12.94 -26.07
C LEU A 289 -6.19 13.10 -25.17
N LEU A 290 -6.41 13.35 -23.86
CA LEU A 290 -5.35 13.37 -22.86
C LEU A 290 -4.60 12.03 -22.80
N LEU A 291 -5.32 10.92 -22.86
CA LEU A 291 -4.73 9.58 -22.91
C LEU A 291 -3.94 9.35 -24.21
N ASP A 292 -4.43 9.78 -25.39
CA ASP A 292 -3.67 9.70 -26.63
C ASP A 292 -2.36 10.52 -26.56
N PHE A 293 -2.39 11.74 -25.99
CA PHE A 293 -1.17 12.52 -25.74
C PHE A 293 -0.17 11.78 -24.83
N THR A 294 -0.62 11.18 -23.73
CA THR A 294 0.23 10.38 -22.83
C THR A 294 0.83 9.17 -23.55
N LEU A 295 0.03 8.45 -24.35
CA LEU A 295 0.49 7.28 -25.11
C LEU A 295 1.40 7.66 -26.28
N ASN A 296 1.24 8.86 -26.86
CA ASN A 296 2.14 9.40 -27.87
C ASN A 296 3.56 9.59 -27.32
N GLN A 297 3.68 9.99 -26.05
CA GLN A 297 4.97 10.21 -25.37
C GLN A 297 5.80 8.95 -25.10
N LEU A 298 5.27 7.75 -25.35
CA LEU A 298 6.02 6.50 -25.28
C LEU A 298 7.24 6.57 -26.25
N PRO A 299 8.33 5.83 -25.99
CA PRO A 299 9.49 5.82 -26.88
C PRO A 299 9.19 5.13 -28.22
N ASN A 300 9.87 5.58 -29.29
CA ASN A 300 9.83 4.91 -30.60
C ASN A 300 10.91 3.81 -30.65
N PRO A 301 10.55 2.53 -30.93
CA PRO A 301 11.50 1.41 -30.89
C PRO A 301 12.69 1.54 -31.85
N SER A 302 12.58 2.35 -32.90
CA SER A 302 13.64 2.53 -33.90
C SER A 302 14.59 3.70 -33.64
N SER A 303 14.50 4.41 -32.50
CA SER A 303 15.35 5.60 -32.27
C SER A 303 16.83 5.26 -32.02
N SER A 304 17.75 6.18 -32.36
CA SER A 304 19.20 5.93 -32.42
C SER A 304 19.99 6.25 -31.15
N GLN A 305 19.33 6.77 -30.12
CA GLN A 305 19.92 6.90 -28.79
C GLN A 305 20.24 5.49 -28.28
N SER A 306 21.30 5.30 -27.49
CA SER A 306 21.58 3.96 -26.94
C SER A 306 20.37 3.44 -26.15
N ALA A 307 20.18 2.12 -26.05
CA ALA A 307 19.12 1.59 -25.17
C ALA A 307 19.26 2.15 -23.75
N GLN A 308 20.48 2.46 -23.30
CA GLN A 308 20.78 3.13 -22.04
C GLN A 308 20.43 4.64 -22.03
N GLU A 309 20.47 5.36 -23.14
CA GLU A 309 20.01 6.76 -23.25
C GLU A 309 18.51 6.87 -23.49
N GLN A 310 17.90 5.92 -24.18
CA GLN A 310 16.45 5.76 -24.26
C GLN A 310 15.88 5.32 -22.91
N ILE A 311 16.57 4.40 -22.21
CA ILE A 311 16.29 4.09 -20.81
C ILE A 311 16.63 5.29 -19.93
N ASN A 312 17.66 6.11 -20.17
CA ASN A 312 17.87 7.32 -19.37
C ASN A 312 16.88 8.44 -19.73
N PHE A 313 16.24 8.46 -20.90
CA PHE A 313 15.21 9.44 -21.27
C PHE A 313 13.82 8.98 -20.83
N ALA A 314 13.54 7.68 -20.90
CA ALA A 314 12.35 7.03 -20.33
C ALA A 314 12.44 6.96 -18.80
N ILE A 315 13.61 6.66 -18.20
CA ILE A 315 13.87 6.86 -16.77
C ILE A 315 13.78 8.35 -16.46
N LYS A 316 14.37 9.29 -17.21
CA LYS A 316 14.13 10.73 -16.99
C LYS A 316 12.70 11.19 -17.30
N LYS A 317 11.79 10.31 -17.75
CA LYS A 317 10.32 10.48 -17.80
C LYS A 317 9.55 9.59 -16.80
N ILE A 318 10.18 8.61 -16.17
CA ILE A 318 9.66 7.77 -15.07
C ILE A 318 10.19 8.28 -13.71
N THR A 319 11.21 9.15 -13.73
CA THR A 319 11.75 9.95 -12.61
C THR A 319 11.51 11.45 -12.80
N ASN A 320 10.93 11.88 -13.93
CA ASN A 320 10.12 13.11 -14.02
C ASN A 320 8.62 12.83 -14.27
N GLN A 321 8.18 11.58 -14.24
CA GLN A 321 6.97 11.30 -13.48
C GLN A 321 7.39 11.48 -12.02
N ASN A 322 7.20 12.70 -11.52
CA ASN A 322 6.97 12.85 -10.09
C ASN A 322 5.85 11.84 -9.72
N PRO A 323 6.05 11.00 -8.69
CA PRO A 323 5.17 9.89 -8.29
C PRO A 323 3.70 9.93 -8.77
N PRO A 324 2.78 10.56 -8.02
CA PRO A 324 2.07 11.73 -8.51
C PRO A 324 2.93 12.98 -8.32
N ASP A 325 2.50 14.12 -8.87
CA ASP A 325 3.26 15.36 -8.68
C ASP A 325 3.55 15.59 -7.20
N VAL A 326 4.82 15.80 -6.85
CA VAL A 326 5.24 16.12 -5.48
C VAL A 326 4.73 17.53 -5.10
N ALA A 327 4.32 18.34 -6.09
CA ALA A 327 3.58 19.60 -5.95
C ALA A 327 2.04 19.48 -6.08
N GLU A 328 1.49 18.32 -6.47
CA GLU A 328 0.11 17.91 -6.12
C GLU A 328 0.10 16.74 -5.11
N LYS A 329 1.14 16.65 -4.26
CA LYS A 329 0.86 16.36 -2.84
C LYS A 329 -0.19 17.40 -2.46
N PRO A 330 -1.36 17.03 -1.90
CA PRO A 330 -2.33 18.01 -1.43
C PRO A 330 -1.60 19.12 -0.67
N GLU A 331 -2.01 20.37 -0.82
CA GLU A 331 -1.40 21.48 -0.08
C GLU A 331 -1.60 21.23 1.42
N PHE A 332 -0.65 20.51 1.99
CA PHE A 332 -0.51 20.28 3.41
C PHE A 332 0.06 21.56 3.96
N GLU A 333 -0.76 22.58 4.02
CA GLU A 333 -0.58 23.63 4.99
C GLU A 333 -1.01 23.07 6.35
N VAL A 334 -0.38 23.54 7.42
CA VAL A 334 -0.82 23.36 8.80
C VAL A 334 -2.32 23.71 9.03
N ARG A 335 -2.98 24.40 8.08
CA ARG A 335 -4.43 24.66 8.05
C ARG A 335 -5.29 23.38 8.12
N ILE A 336 -4.80 22.21 7.71
CA ILE A 336 -5.54 20.94 7.87
C ILE A 336 -5.59 20.44 9.32
N ALA A 337 -4.75 20.96 10.22
CA ALA A 337 -4.85 20.68 11.64
C ALA A 337 -5.98 21.53 12.24
N PRO A 338 -6.96 20.90 12.94
CA PRO A 338 -8.09 21.62 13.51
C PRO A 338 -7.66 22.46 14.71
N ASP A 339 -8.46 23.49 14.99
CA ASP A 339 -8.29 24.42 16.09
C ASP A 339 -8.81 23.82 17.40
N LEU A 340 -8.03 22.88 17.95
CA LEU A 340 -8.37 22.15 19.16
C LEU A 340 -8.38 23.07 20.39
N PRO A 341 -9.47 23.12 21.17
CA PRO A 341 -9.47 23.82 22.44
C PRO A 341 -8.55 23.10 23.44
N PRO A 342 -7.73 23.82 24.24
CA PRO A 342 -6.95 23.19 25.29
C PRO A 342 -7.89 22.71 26.42
N ILE A 343 -7.62 21.52 26.93
CA ILE A 343 -8.35 20.90 28.03
C ILE A 343 -7.51 21.04 29.30
N ILE A 344 -8.10 21.60 30.36
CA ILE A 344 -7.47 21.67 31.68
C ILE A 344 -7.20 20.23 32.16
N ALA A 345 -5.98 19.93 32.63
CA ALA A 345 -5.62 18.57 33.03
C ALA A 345 -6.44 18.10 34.26
N PRO A 346 -6.71 16.77 34.41
CA PRO A 346 -7.66 16.26 35.40
C PRO A 346 -7.41 16.71 36.85
N GLN A 347 -6.13 16.85 37.24
CA GLN A 347 -5.72 17.30 38.56
C GLN A 347 -6.00 18.78 38.86
N TYR A 348 -6.30 19.58 37.82
CA TYR A 348 -6.64 21.00 37.91
C TYR A 348 -8.10 21.29 37.50
N ALA A 349 -8.83 20.29 36.97
CA ALA A 349 -10.19 20.45 36.42
C ALA A 349 -11.24 20.95 37.44
N THR A 350 -10.98 20.83 38.74
CA THR A 350 -11.85 21.35 39.81
C THR A 350 -11.39 22.70 40.38
N MET A 351 -10.30 23.28 39.89
CA MET A 351 -9.79 24.57 40.36
C MET A 351 -10.57 25.74 39.74
N PRO A 352 -10.79 26.85 40.48
CA PRO A 352 -11.33 28.07 39.90
C PRO A 352 -10.46 28.58 38.74
N LEU A 353 -11.06 29.04 37.65
CA LEU A 353 -10.35 29.42 36.42
C LEU A 353 -9.24 30.46 36.65
N GLN A 354 -9.45 31.44 37.54
CA GLN A 354 -8.43 32.41 37.93
C GLN A 354 -7.18 31.75 38.54
N GLN A 355 -7.35 30.68 39.32
CA GLN A 355 -6.22 29.94 39.90
C GLN A 355 -5.46 29.15 38.83
N VAL A 356 -6.17 28.56 37.86
CA VAL A 356 -5.56 27.89 36.69
C VAL A 356 -4.74 28.90 35.85
N VAL A 357 -5.26 30.10 35.62
CA VAL A 357 -4.54 31.18 34.92
C VAL A 357 -3.31 31.64 35.69
N ASN A 358 -3.43 31.83 37.01
CA ASN A 358 -2.29 32.21 37.86
C ASN A 358 -1.22 31.12 37.87
N LEU A 359 -1.61 29.85 38.00
CA LEU A 359 -0.72 28.69 37.97
C LEU A 359 0.04 28.60 36.64
N TYR A 360 -0.66 28.70 35.50
CA TYR A 360 -0.01 28.66 34.19
C TYR A 360 0.99 29.80 34.00
N ASN A 361 0.62 31.02 34.41
CA ASN A 361 1.48 32.19 34.22
C ASN A 361 2.70 32.20 35.15
N SER A 362 2.65 31.52 36.31
CA SER A 362 3.79 31.37 37.23
C SER A 362 4.65 30.14 36.95
N ALA A 363 4.13 29.12 36.26
CA ALA A 363 4.80 27.85 36.01
C ALA A 363 5.98 27.93 35.02
N SER A 364 6.94 27.03 35.18
CA SER A 364 8.01 26.80 34.20
C SER A 364 7.48 26.26 32.86
N GLN A 365 8.30 26.32 31.81
CA GLN A 365 7.89 25.87 30.47
C GLN A 365 7.59 24.35 30.40
N GLU A 366 8.19 23.55 31.28
CA GLU A 366 7.92 22.11 31.39
C GLU A 366 6.59 21.86 32.11
N GLU A 367 6.37 22.51 33.27
CA GLU A 367 5.13 22.42 34.03
C GLU A 367 3.90 22.92 33.27
N LYS A 368 4.05 23.96 32.44
CA LYS A 368 2.98 24.47 31.55
C LYS A 368 2.36 23.39 30.67
N ASN A 369 3.16 22.42 30.20
CA ASN A 369 2.68 21.31 29.38
C ASN A 369 1.85 20.28 30.17
N ASN A 370 1.89 20.33 31.51
CA ASN A 370 1.13 19.44 32.39
C ASN A 370 -0.20 20.07 32.88
N ILE A 371 -0.39 21.38 32.68
CA ILE A 371 -1.60 22.11 33.09
C ILE A 371 -2.73 21.95 32.07
N PHE A 372 -2.39 21.89 30.78
CA PHE A 372 -3.33 21.66 29.70
C PHE A 372 -2.86 20.55 28.77
N PHE A 373 -3.81 19.80 28.21
CA PHE A 373 -3.56 18.86 27.12
C PHE A 373 -4.50 19.12 25.94
N PHE A 374 -4.18 18.53 24.79
CA PHE A 374 -5.03 18.57 23.60
C PHE A 374 -5.45 17.14 23.24
N LEU A 375 -6.65 16.99 22.67
CA LEU A 375 -7.08 15.74 22.03
C LEU A 375 -6.37 15.62 20.67
N ASN A 376 -5.07 15.33 20.73
CA ASN A 376 -4.21 15.13 19.58
C ASN A 376 -3.40 13.85 19.81
N PRO A 377 -3.75 12.73 19.14
CA PRO A 377 -2.97 11.50 19.17
C PRO A 377 -1.93 11.46 18.04
N LEU A 378 -1.81 12.53 17.24
CA LEU A 378 -0.92 12.67 16.08
C LEU A 378 0.29 13.59 16.41
N ASN A 379 0.75 13.55 17.67
CA ASN A 379 1.83 14.41 18.19
C ASN A 379 3.17 14.29 17.44
N SER A 380 3.38 13.19 16.72
CA SER A 380 4.54 12.97 15.84
C SER A 380 4.55 13.83 14.58
N ARG A 381 3.40 14.44 14.22
CA ARG A 381 3.27 15.39 13.10
C ARG A 381 2.87 16.77 13.59
N PHE A 382 1.72 16.87 14.23
CA PHE A 382 1.19 18.15 14.71
C PHE A 382 1.49 18.28 16.19
N LYS A 383 2.19 19.32 16.63
CA LYS A 383 2.35 19.62 18.05
C LYS A 383 1.72 20.97 18.40
N TYR A 384 0.87 20.93 19.42
CA TYR A 384 0.13 22.08 19.91
C TYR A 384 0.87 22.68 21.13
N PHE A 385 1.01 24.00 21.13
CA PHE A 385 1.67 24.78 22.18
C PHE A 385 0.78 25.95 22.57
N ILE A 386 0.65 26.23 23.86
CA ILE A 386 -0.06 27.42 24.34
C ILE A 386 0.95 28.56 24.47
N GLU A 387 0.80 29.61 23.66
CA GLU A 387 1.68 30.79 23.71
C GLU A 387 1.30 31.71 24.88
N SER A 388 0.00 31.89 25.13
CA SER A 388 -0.51 32.67 26.26
C SER A 388 -1.95 32.26 26.61
N ILE A 389 -2.37 32.56 27.84
CA ILE A 389 -3.78 32.46 28.26
C ILE A 389 -4.22 33.70 29.04
N SER A 390 -5.50 34.00 28.97
CA SER A 390 -6.17 35.05 29.74
C SER A 390 -7.59 34.63 30.11
N LEU A 391 -8.22 35.34 31.05
CA LEU A 391 -9.66 35.25 31.22
C LEU A 391 -10.38 36.12 30.19
N ASP A 392 -11.57 35.70 29.78
CA ASP A 392 -12.50 36.54 29.05
C ASP A 392 -12.99 37.73 29.90
N SER A 393 -13.59 38.73 29.25
CA SER A 393 -14.05 39.96 29.92
C SER A 393 -15.14 39.72 30.97
N ALA A 394 -15.73 38.52 31.01
CA ALA A 394 -16.74 38.11 31.99
C ALA A 394 -16.16 37.27 33.15
N GLY A 395 -14.89 36.86 33.09
CA GLY A 395 -14.24 35.98 34.08
C GLY A 395 -14.72 34.52 34.05
N ASN A 396 -15.50 34.14 33.04
CA ASN A 396 -16.21 32.86 32.94
C ASN A 396 -15.49 31.85 32.04
N LYS A 397 -14.54 32.28 31.20
CA LYS A 397 -13.77 31.39 30.34
C LYS A 397 -12.29 31.76 30.30
N ILE A 398 -11.44 30.75 30.27
CA ILE A 398 -10.05 30.91 29.83
C ILE A 398 -10.05 30.94 28.30
N ASN A 399 -9.45 31.97 27.73
CA ASN A 399 -9.07 32.06 26.32
C ASN A 399 -7.57 31.78 26.20
N ALA A 400 -7.19 31.01 25.18
CA ALA A 400 -5.81 30.62 24.93
C ALA A 400 -5.41 30.97 23.50
N LYS A 401 -4.21 31.54 23.35
CA LYS A 401 -3.53 31.68 22.07
C LYS A 401 -2.68 30.44 21.85
N VAL A 402 -3.03 29.65 20.85
CA VAL A 402 -2.43 28.34 20.59
C VAL A 402 -1.67 28.37 19.27
N LYS A 403 -0.48 27.74 19.25
CA LYS A 403 0.31 27.48 18.07
C LYS A 403 0.36 25.98 17.75
N ILE A 404 0.10 25.63 16.50
CA ILE A 404 0.34 24.29 15.93
C ILE A 404 1.65 24.36 15.14
N VAL A 405 2.50 23.33 15.27
CA VAL A 405 3.66 23.09 14.39
C VAL A 405 3.44 21.76 13.66
N ASP A 406 3.49 21.75 12.32
CA ASP A 406 3.59 20.52 11.50
C ASP A 406 5.08 20.21 11.24
N PHE A 407 5.62 19.20 11.93
CA PHE A 407 7.02 18.78 11.79
C PHE A 407 7.36 18.28 10.38
N VAL A 408 6.40 17.71 9.65
CA VAL A 408 6.62 17.22 8.28
C VAL A 408 6.92 18.38 7.34
N ASN A 409 6.21 19.50 7.51
CA ASN A 409 6.46 20.71 6.74
C ASN A 409 7.69 21.47 7.22
N GLN A 410 7.95 21.50 8.53
CA GLN A 410 9.15 22.12 9.08
C GLN A 410 10.44 21.48 8.53
N VAL A 411 10.43 20.17 8.27
CA VAL A 411 11.53 19.46 7.58
C VAL A 411 11.51 19.69 6.06
N ARG A 412 10.34 19.72 5.43
CA ARG A 412 10.18 19.85 3.97
C ARG A 412 10.52 21.24 3.42
N ASP A 413 10.10 22.29 4.11
CA ASP A 413 10.23 23.69 3.69
C ASP A 413 10.55 24.58 4.91
N PRO A 414 11.78 24.47 5.49
CA PRO A 414 12.17 25.20 6.69
C PRO A 414 12.23 26.73 6.50
N ALA A 415 12.14 27.22 5.26
CA ALA A 415 12.08 28.64 4.94
C ALA A 415 10.65 29.21 5.09
N ASP A 416 9.62 28.42 4.77
CA ASP A 416 8.22 28.86 4.82
C ASP A 416 7.51 28.46 6.13
N LYS A 417 7.72 29.29 7.15
CA LYS A 417 7.03 29.16 8.44
C LYS A 417 5.50 29.18 8.33
N SER A 418 4.91 29.79 7.29
CA SER A 418 3.45 29.88 7.17
C SER A 418 2.79 28.55 6.80
N LYS A 419 3.54 27.63 6.17
CA LYS A 419 3.11 26.25 5.90
C LYS A 419 3.29 25.33 7.10
N ALA A 420 4.24 25.64 7.99
CA ALA A 420 4.62 24.81 9.14
C ALA A 420 3.97 25.25 10.47
N GLU A 421 3.67 26.54 10.66
CA GLU A 421 3.15 27.10 11.94
C GLU A 421 1.76 27.74 11.75
N LYS A 422 0.76 27.29 12.52
CA LYS A 422 -0.59 27.92 12.61
C LYS A 422 -0.74 28.56 13.98
N VAL A 423 -1.27 29.78 14.05
CA VAL A 423 -1.62 30.42 15.33
C VAL A 423 -3.10 30.79 15.32
N TYR A 424 -3.80 30.48 16.40
CA TYR A 424 -5.24 30.75 16.56
C TYR A 424 -5.57 31.04 18.03
N ASP A 425 -6.65 31.79 18.24
CA ASP A 425 -7.23 32.02 19.56
C ASP A 425 -8.44 31.09 19.76
N THR A 426 -8.54 30.44 20.91
CA THR A 426 -9.62 29.50 21.22
C THR A 426 -9.98 29.54 22.72
N PRO A 427 -11.25 29.41 23.11
CA PRO A 427 -11.60 29.14 24.50
C PRO A 427 -11.11 27.74 24.91
N HIS A 428 -10.82 27.56 26.20
CA HIS A 428 -10.62 26.22 26.76
C HIS A 428 -11.88 25.34 26.59
N TYR A 429 -11.67 24.03 26.60
CA TYR A 429 -12.74 23.04 26.41
C TYR A 429 -13.82 23.14 27.50
N THR A 430 -15.06 23.30 27.06
CA THR A 430 -16.25 23.51 27.92
C THR A 430 -17.44 22.62 27.52
N ASP A 431 -17.23 21.64 26.64
CA ASP A 431 -18.26 20.74 26.11
C ASP A 431 -18.55 19.58 27.07
N PHE A 432 -19.11 19.93 28.22
CA PHE A 432 -19.55 19.01 29.27
C PHE A 432 -21.08 18.89 29.30
N PRO A 433 -21.66 17.79 29.82
CA PRO A 433 -23.09 17.67 30.03
C PRO A 433 -23.66 18.85 30.85
N GLU A 434 -24.85 19.31 30.49
CA GLU A 434 -25.52 20.39 31.21
C GLU A 434 -25.72 20.02 32.69
N GLY A 435 -25.32 20.92 33.59
CA GLY A 435 -25.37 20.68 35.04
C GLY A 435 -24.32 19.72 35.60
N ALA A 436 -23.29 19.33 34.83
CA ALA A 436 -22.21 18.47 35.31
C ALA A 436 -21.53 19.04 36.57
N THR A 437 -21.43 18.22 37.61
CA THR A 437 -20.72 18.58 38.85
C THR A 437 -19.20 18.64 38.63
N PRO A 438 -18.43 19.35 39.49
CA PRO A 438 -16.97 19.38 39.39
C PRO A 438 -16.31 17.99 39.38
N ALA A 439 -16.86 17.03 40.13
CA ALA A 439 -16.40 15.65 40.13
C ALA A 439 -16.65 14.93 38.78
N GLN A 440 -17.80 15.18 38.14
CA GLN A 440 -18.08 14.66 36.79
C GLN A 440 -17.19 15.32 35.74
N ILE A 441 -16.95 16.63 35.82
CA ILE A 441 -16.03 17.35 34.94
C ILE A 441 -14.62 16.74 35.05
N GLN A 442 -14.13 16.52 36.27
CA GLN A 442 -12.85 15.83 36.52
C GLN A 442 -12.82 14.42 35.93
N ALA A 443 -13.84 13.59 36.15
CA ALA A 443 -13.90 12.23 35.63
C ALA A 443 -13.97 12.17 34.08
N ILE A 444 -14.80 13.03 33.46
CA ILE A 444 -14.88 13.16 32.00
C ILE A 444 -13.52 13.57 31.44
N THR A 445 -12.84 14.52 32.08
CA THR A 445 -11.50 14.99 31.68
C THR A 445 -10.45 13.89 31.82
N THR A 446 -10.48 13.10 32.90
CA THR A 446 -9.65 11.89 33.06
C THR A 446 -9.90 10.89 31.93
N ASN A 447 -11.17 10.69 31.55
CA ASN A 447 -11.53 9.74 30.51
C ASN A 447 -11.16 10.24 29.11
N LEU A 448 -11.31 11.53 28.81
CA LEU A 448 -10.83 12.15 27.57
C LEU A 448 -9.32 12.00 27.42
N TYR A 449 -8.54 12.22 28.48
CA TYR A 449 -7.10 12.00 28.50
C TYR A 449 -6.73 10.53 28.22
N ASN A 450 -7.31 9.58 28.96
CA ASN A 450 -7.04 8.15 28.76
C ASN A 450 -7.55 7.62 27.42
N SER A 451 -8.61 8.22 26.88
CA SER A 451 -9.12 7.92 25.55
C SER A 451 -8.15 8.37 24.47
N ASN A 452 -7.62 9.60 24.58
CA ASN A 452 -6.58 10.08 23.68
C ASN A 452 -5.34 9.18 23.70
N LEU A 453 -4.86 8.76 24.88
CA LEU A 453 -3.77 7.79 25.01
C LEU A 453 -4.09 6.45 24.33
N GLY A 454 -5.32 5.96 24.43
CA GLY A 454 -5.78 4.76 23.73
C GLY A 454 -5.67 4.88 22.21
N VAL A 455 -6.06 6.03 21.64
CA VAL A 455 -5.92 6.31 20.21
C VAL A 455 -4.45 6.47 19.81
N THR A 456 -3.66 7.22 20.59
CA THR A 456 -2.20 7.37 20.41
C THR A 456 -1.52 6.01 20.32
N ALA A 457 -1.83 5.08 21.23
CA ALA A 457 -1.23 3.75 21.23
C ALA A 457 -1.48 2.95 19.94
N VAL A 458 -2.64 3.14 19.27
CA VAL A 458 -2.91 2.50 17.96
C VAL A 458 -2.04 3.12 16.86
N ILE A 459 -1.89 4.45 16.88
CA ILE A 459 -1.10 5.22 15.91
C ILE A 459 0.40 4.95 16.08
N ASP A 460 0.92 4.96 17.30
CA ASP A 460 2.30 4.61 17.63
C ASP A 460 2.61 3.16 17.25
N GLN A 461 1.65 2.25 17.46
CA GLN A 461 1.83 0.86 17.06
C GLN A 461 1.90 0.72 15.53
N PHE A 462 1.18 1.53 14.74
CA PHE A 462 1.40 1.66 13.30
C PHE A 462 2.78 2.25 12.97
N PHE A 463 3.18 3.38 13.56
CA PHE A 463 4.48 4.02 13.27
C PHE A 463 5.68 3.13 13.57
N SER A 464 5.60 2.34 14.65
CA SER A 464 6.61 1.34 14.99
C SER A 464 6.79 0.25 13.93
N THR A 465 5.83 0.05 13.03
CA THR A 465 5.96 -0.91 11.91
C THR A 465 6.66 -0.30 10.68
N LEU A 466 7.00 0.99 10.74
CA LEU A 466 7.69 1.75 9.70
C LEU A 466 9.04 2.30 10.18
N ASN A 467 9.47 1.96 11.41
CA ASN A 467 10.66 2.51 12.09
C ASN A 467 10.66 4.04 12.25
N ILE A 468 9.46 4.64 12.31
CA ILE A 468 9.28 6.06 12.65
C ILE A 468 9.48 6.22 14.16
N GLN A 469 10.42 7.09 14.55
CA GLN A 469 10.70 7.42 15.95
C GLN A 469 10.38 8.90 16.19
N ASP A 470 9.69 9.18 17.30
CA ASP A 470 9.26 10.51 17.77
C ASP A 470 8.51 11.37 16.75
N GLN A 471 9.22 12.04 15.84
CA GLN A 471 8.68 12.93 14.81
C GLN A 471 8.75 12.25 13.45
N PHE A 472 7.65 12.32 12.68
CA PHE A 472 7.61 11.73 11.34
C PHE A 472 8.41 12.58 10.35
N SER A 473 9.44 11.98 9.74
CA SER A 473 10.20 12.57 8.62
C SER A 473 10.21 11.63 7.40
N PHE A 474 10.22 12.20 6.20
CA PHE A 474 10.42 11.45 4.96
C PHE A 474 11.76 10.69 4.94
N ASP A 475 12.79 11.17 5.66
CA ASP A 475 14.09 10.49 5.77
C ASP A 475 13.98 9.11 6.44
N GLN A 476 13.03 8.93 7.36
CA GLN A 476 12.81 7.66 8.08
C GLN A 476 12.24 6.58 7.15
N ILE A 477 11.50 6.97 6.11
CA ILE A 477 10.88 6.04 5.15
C ILE A 477 11.60 6.01 3.79
N ARG A 478 12.79 6.62 3.66
CA ARG A 478 13.52 6.73 2.38
C ARG A 478 13.86 5.41 1.69
N TYR A 479 13.94 4.31 2.46
CA TYR A 479 14.22 2.95 1.96
C TYR A 479 12.98 2.22 1.44
N TYR A 480 11.79 2.82 1.57
CA TYR A 480 10.59 2.34 0.90
C TYR A 480 10.54 2.80 -0.56
N SER A 481 9.97 1.99 -1.44
CA SER A 481 9.68 2.37 -2.82
C SER A 481 8.73 3.57 -2.88
N PRO A 482 8.79 4.43 -3.93
CA PRO A 482 7.94 5.62 -4.02
C PRO A 482 6.44 5.33 -3.86
N GLY A 483 5.93 4.23 -4.46
CA GLY A 483 4.54 3.80 -4.27
C GLY A 483 4.22 3.43 -2.82
N SER A 484 5.16 2.79 -2.12
CA SER A 484 5.01 2.46 -0.70
C SER A 484 5.08 3.70 0.20
N GLN A 485 5.95 4.68 -0.13
CA GLN A 485 5.99 5.97 0.56
C GLN A 485 4.66 6.72 0.41
N THR A 486 4.06 6.75 -0.80
CA THR A 486 2.72 7.29 -1.02
C THR A 486 1.64 6.52 -0.24
N THR A 487 1.74 5.19 -0.16
CA THR A 487 0.78 4.36 0.60
C THR A 487 0.88 4.63 2.11
N ILE A 488 2.10 4.77 2.65
CA ILE A 488 2.35 5.22 4.04
C ILE A 488 1.72 6.60 4.26
N TYR A 489 1.94 7.52 3.31
CA TYR A 489 1.45 8.88 3.38
C TYR A 489 -0.09 8.94 3.40
N ASN A 490 -0.74 8.21 2.48
CA ASN A 490 -2.20 8.17 2.38
C ASN A 490 -2.84 7.49 3.61
N PHE A 491 -2.21 6.44 4.15
CA PHE A 491 -2.66 5.83 5.39
C PHE A 491 -2.54 6.80 6.58
N PHE A 492 -1.47 7.59 6.64
CA PHE A 492 -1.30 8.57 7.70
C PHE A 492 -2.28 9.75 7.60
N TYR A 493 -2.56 10.21 6.37
CA TYR A 493 -3.65 11.16 6.11
C TYR A 493 -5.01 10.58 6.52
N LEU A 494 -5.26 9.29 6.28
CA LEU A 494 -6.48 8.65 6.75
C LEU A 494 -6.58 8.63 8.28
N LEU A 495 -5.50 8.27 9.00
CA LEU A 495 -5.50 8.32 10.48
C LEU A 495 -5.89 9.72 10.99
N THR A 496 -5.39 10.77 10.31
CA THR A 496 -5.73 12.17 10.58
C THR A 496 -7.21 12.46 10.31
N LYS A 497 -7.72 12.06 9.14
CA LYS A 497 -9.12 12.25 8.73
C LYS A 497 -10.13 11.48 9.59
N VAL A 498 -9.77 10.27 10.06
CA VAL A 498 -10.61 9.44 10.92
C VAL A 498 -10.68 10.01 12.33
N PHE A 499 -9.55 10.44 12.89
CA PHE A 499 -9.53 11.00 14.24
C PHE A 499 -10.24 12.37 14.31
N TYR A 500 -10.01 13.26 13.34
CA TYR A 500 -10.67 14.57 13.29
C TYR A 500 -12.05 14.57 12.61
N ASN A 501 -12.63 13.40 12.35
CA ASN A 501 -14.01 13.29 11.91
C ASN A 501 -14.97 13.59 13.09
N GLN A 502 -15.97 14.43 12.85
CA GLN A 502 -16.91 14.86 13.88
C GLN A 502 -17.66 13.69 14.54
N ASP A 503 -18.11 12.69 13.76
CA ASP A 503 -18.79 11.51 14.28
C ASP A 503 -17.88 10.65 15.18
N PHE A 504 -16.57 10.67 14.95
CA PHE A 504 -15.60 10.03 15.85
C PHE A 504 -15.40 10.86 17.12
N LEU A 505 -15.18 12.17 17.00
CA LEU A 505 -14.98 13.05 18.15
C LEU A 505 -16.19 13.04 19.09
N ASP A 506 -17.42 13.07 18.58
CA ASP A 506 -18.62 13.01 19.41
C ASP A 506 -18.83 11.62 20.01
N ALA A 507 -18.46 10.54 19.31
CA ALA A 507 -18.42 9.20 19.89
C ALA A 507 -17.34 9.06 20.98
N GLN A 508 -16.22 9.78 20.87
CA GLN A 508 -15.15 9.82 21.88
C GLN A 508 -15.60 10.58 23.14
N LYS A 509 -16.24 11.74 22.98
CA LYS A 509 -16.87 12.48 24.09
C LYS A 509 -17.90 11.63 24.81
N LYS A 510 -18.78 10.97 24.05
CA LYS A 510 -19.79 10.06 24.61
C LYS A 510 -19.15 8.90 25.37
N LEU A 511 -18.10 8.28 24.84
CA LEU A 511 -17.33 7.25 25.56
C LEU A 511 -16.78 7.80 26.88
N ALA A 512 -16.23 9.01 26.90
CA ALA A 512 -15.72 9.62 28.13
C ALA A 512 -16.81 9.87 29.19
N GLN A 513 -18.04 10.17 28.77
CA GLN A 513 -19.21 10.36 29.63
C GLN A 513 -19.81 9.03 30.11
N ASP A 514 -20.03 8.06 29.21
CA ASP A 514 -20.60 6.75 29.51
C ASP A 514 -19.71 5.94 30.50
N TYR A 515 -18.39 6.18 30.51
CA TYR A 515 -17.40 5.46 31.31
C TYR A 515 -16.94 6.21 32.58
N ILE A 516 -17.68 7.21 33.08
CA ILE A 516 -17.33 7.97 34.31
C ILE A 516 -17.01 7.07 35.52
N ASN A 517 -17.68 5.91 35.65
CA ASN A 517 -17.49 4.96 36.76
C ASN A 517 -16.57 3.76 36.43
N SER A 518 -15.90 3.80 35.28
CA SER A 518 -15.04 2.71 34.78
C SER A 518 -13.57 2.91 35.13
N SER A 519 -12.77 1.84 35.08
CA SER A 519 -11.32 1.96 35.24
C SER A 519 -10.67 2.65 34.04
N GLN A 520 -9.56 3.36 34.26
CA GLN A 520 -8.78 4.03 33.22
C GLN A 520 -8.33 3.04 32.12
N ALA A 521 -7.94 1.81 32.51
CA ALA A 521 -7.58 0.75 31.57
C ALA A 521 -8.77 0.33 30.68
N THR A 522 -9.99 0.32 31.23
CA THR A 522 -11.21 0.04 30.45
C THR A 522 -11.46 1.14 29.42
N VAL A 523 -11.32 2.41 29.80
CA VAL A 523 -11.48 3.58 28.90
C VAL A 523 -10.44 3.55 27.77
N PHE A 524 -9.19 3.24 28.11
CA PHE A 524 -8.08 3.08 27.16
C PHE A 524 -8.40 2.00 26.12
N SER A 525 -8.73 0.77 26.55
CA SER A 525 -9.03 -0.34 25.63
C SER A 525 -10.33 -0.13 24.83
N ALA A 526 -11.36 0.48 25.41
CA ALA A 526 -12.57 0.85 24.69
C ALA A 526 -12.28 1.87 23.59
N SER A 527 -11.39 2.83 23.83
CA SER A 527 -10.99 3.86 22.86
C SER A 527 -10.14 3.28 21.72
N GLN A 528 -9.22 2.34 22.02
CA GLN A 528 -8.52 1.55 21.01
C GLN A 528 -9.51 0.83 20.07
N PHE A 529 -10.50 0.14 20.64
CA PHE A 529 -11.51 -0.57 19.86
C PHE A 529 -12.39 0.38 19.04
N GLN A 530 -12.83 1.50 19.62
CA GLN A 530 -13.65 2.51 18.95
C GLN A 530 -12.92 3.09 17.73
N PHE A 531 -11.68 3.54 17.89
CA PHE A 531 -10.87 4.08 16.80
C PHE A 531 -10.60 3.05 15.71
N LEU A 532 -10.24 1.80 16.08
CA LEU A 532 -10.05 0.71 15.13
C LEU A 532 -11.35 0.34 14.38
N SER A 533 -12.51 0.46 15.01
CA SER A 533 -13.82 0.26 14.38
C SER A 533 -14.11 1.32 13.31
N TYR A 534 -13.82 2.59 13.60
CA TYR A 534 -13.95 3.66 12.59
C TYR A 534 -12.94 3.45 11.46
N LEU A 535 -11.66 3.24 11.80
CA LEU A 535 -10.60 3.00 10.81
C LEU A 535 -10.91 1.80 9.90
N LYS A 536 -11.45 0.69 10.42
CA LYS A 536 -11.82 -0.50 9.62
C LYS A 536 -12.95 -0.24 8.62
N LYS A 537 -13.85 0.70 8.92
CA LYS A 537 -14.94 1.09 8.01
C LYS A 537 -14.47 2.04 6.91
N SER A 538 -13.44 2.84 7.19
CA SER A 538 -12.90 3.84 6.27
C SER A 538 -12.19 3.25 5.04
N GLU A 539 -12.07 4.08 4.01
CA GLU A 539 -11.50 3.73 2.72
C GLU A 539 -10.49 4.79 2.24
N ILE A 540 -9.51 4.35 1.46
CA ILE A 540 -8.57 5.16 0.67
C ILE A 540 -8.66 4.62 -0.75
N ASP A 541 -8.99 5.45 -1.73
CA ASP A 541 -9.05 5.09 -3.15
C ASP A 541 -9.89 3.81 -3.38
N ASN A 542 -11.08 3.76 -2.75
CA ASN A 542 -12.01 2.62 -2.69
C ASN A 542 -11.49 1.33 -2.01
N ASN A 543 -10.25 1.32 -1.51
CA ASN A 543 -9.70 0.21 -0.72
C ASN A 543 -10.02 0.40 0.77
N LYS A 544 -10.51 -0.65 1.45
CA LYS A 544 -10.65 -0.64 2.91
C LYS A 544 -9.30 -0.31 3.56
N ALA A 545 -9.30 0.55 4.58
CA ALA A 545 -8.07 1.01 5.23
C ALA A 545 -7.13 -0.14 5.65
N TRP A 546 -7.70 -1.22 6.20
CA TRP A 546 -6.94 -2.38 6.66
C TRP A 546 -6.30 -3.15 5.49
N SER A 547 -6.94 -3.17 4.34
CA SER A 547 -6.37 -3.66 3.08
C SER A 547 -5.30 -2.69 2.56
N HIS A 548 -5.54 -1.38 2.62
CA HIS A 548 -4.54 -0.37 2.23
C HIS A 548 -3.26 -0.46 3.08
N TYR A 549 -3.34 -0.86 4.35
CA TYR A 549 -2.18 -1.04 5.22
C TYR A 549 -1.23 -2.16 4.71
N TYR A 550 -1.73 -3.30 4.20
CA TYR A 550 -0.83 -4.36 3.70
C TYR A 550 -0.09 -3.94 2.41
N LEU A 551 -0.71 -3.07 1.60
CA LEU A 551 -0.14 -2.60 0.33
C LEU A 551 1.20 -1.89 0.52
N ILE A 552 1.41 -1.21 1.66
CA ILE A 552 2.69 -0.57 2.03
C ILE A 552 3.85 -1.56 1.88
N TYR A 553 3.66 -2.79 2.36
CA TYR A 553 4.70 -3.81 2.37
C TYR A 553 4.78 -4.59 1.06
N PHE A 554 3.61 -4.88 0.45
CA PHE A 554 3.51 -5.61 -0.80
C PHE A 554 4.14 -4.87 -1.98
N LEU A 555 3.83 -3.58 -2.13
CA LEU A 555 4.41 -2.73 -3.18
C LEU A 555 5.93 -2.59 -3.02
N ASN A 556 6.41 -2.53 -1.78
CA ASN A 556 7.84 -2.47 -1.50
C ASN A 556 8.54 -3.77 -1.90
N LEU A 557 7.94 -4.91 -1.54
CA LEU A 557 8.49 -6.23 -1.84
C LEU A 557 8.57 -6.48 -3.35
N ILE A 558 7.57 -6.06 -4.14
CA ILE A 558 7.59 -6.13 -5.60
C ILE A 558 8.76 -5.33 -6.19
N VAL A 559 8.92 -4.07 -5.77
CA VAL A 559 9.98 -3.19 -6.31
C VAL A 559 11.37 -3.70 -5.95
N LEU A 560 11.55 -4.23 -4.73
CA LEU A 560 12.77 -4.93 -4.37
C LEU A 560 12.97 -6.15 -5.27
N GLN A 561 11.98 -7.04 -5.40
CA GLN A 561 12.10 -8.26 -6.20
C GLN A 561 12.45 -7.98 -7.66
N ASP A 562 11.89 -6.94 -8.27
CA ASP A 562 12.25 -6.51 -9.62
C ASP A 562 13.73 -6.09 -9.71
N LYS A 563 14.23 -5.27 -8.77
CA LYS A 563 15.67 -4.93 -8.67
C LYS A 563 16.55 -6.18 -8.58
N PHE A 564 16.15 -7.21 -7.82
CA PHE A 564 16.90 -8.48 -7.78
C PHE A 564 16.82 -9.27 -9.09
N PHE A 565 15.66 -9.28 -9.78
CA PHE A 565 15.57 -9.90 -11.11
C PHE A 565 16.43 -9.17 -12.15
N GLN A 566 16.61 -7.86 -12.05
CA GLN A 566 17.53 -7.12 -12.93
C GLN A 566 19.00 -7.54 -12.77
N TYR A 567 19.44 -8.01 -11.60
CA TYR A 567 20.77 -8.61 -11.40
C TYR A 567 20.87 -10.06 -11.91
N LEU A 568 19.75 -10.75 -12.08
CA LEU A 568 19.66 -12.18 -12.45
C LEU A 568 19.20 -12.41 -13.91
N ALA A 569 18.81 -11.36 -14.62
CA ALA A 569 18.29 -11.44 -15.97
C ALA A 569 19.37 -11.94 -16.95
N LYS A 570 19.12 -13.11 -17.57
CA LYS A 570 19.99 -13.62 -18.64
C LYS A 570 19.99 -12.60 -19.80
N PRO A 571 21.14 -12.02 -20.16
CA PRO A 571 21.18 -10.96 -21.16
C PRO A 571 20.83 -11.48 -22.56
N ASN A 572 20.13 -10.66 -23.33
CA ASN A 572 20.11 -10.79 -24.78
C ASN A 572 21.55 -10.61 -25.32
N ALA A 573 21.86 -11.20 -26.48
CA ALA A 573 23.24 -11.42 -26.95
C ALA A 573 24.12 -10.16 -27.15
N VAL A 574 23.56 -8.95 -27.02
CA VAL A 574 24.25 -7.67 -27.24
C VAL A 574 24.92 -7.11 -25.96
N ASP A 575 24.33 -7.31 -24.77
CA ASP A 575 24.77 -6.65 -23.52
C ASP A 575 25.45 -7.59 -22.51
N LYS A 576 25.92 -8.76 -22.98
CA LYS A 576 26.36 -9.86 -22.12
C LYS A 576 27.45 -9.46 -21.11
N ALA A 577 28.44 -8.66 -21.53
CA ALA A 577 29.53 -8.23 -20.65
C ALA A 577 29.09 -7.27 -19.53
N ALA A 578 28.12 -6.38 -19.80
CA ALA A 578 27.61 -5.44 -18.81
C ALA A 578 26.72 -6.14 -17.77
N ALA A 579 25.94 -7.14 -18.20
CA ALA A 579 25.17 -8.00 -17.30
C ALA A 579 26.09 -8.87 -16.42
N GLU A 580 27.13 -9.51 -17.01
CA GLU A 580 28.12 -10.28 -16.24
C GLU A 580 28.89 -9.41 -15.22
N GLN A 581 29.14 -8.13 -15.51
CA GLN A 581 29.73 -7.21 -14.53
C GLN A 581 28.75 -6.87 -13.40
N LYS A 582 27.49 -6.56 -13.70
CA LYS A 582 26.45 -6.32 -12.68
C LYS A 582 26.22 -7.53 -11.77
N GLU A 583 26.21 -8.74 -12.35
CA GLU A 583 26.06 -9.99 -11.60
C GLU A 583 27.25 -10.23 -10.67
N LYS A 584 28.50 -10.04 -11.14
CA LYS A 584 29.71 -10.15 -10.31
C LYS A 584 29.74 -9.13 -9.19
N GLN A 585 29.39 -7.87 -9.49
CA GLN A 585 29.32 -6.79 -8.50
C GLN A 585 28.27 -7.09 -7.42
N PHE A 586 27.11 -7.63 -7.81
CA PHE A 586 26.09 -8.09 -6.88
C PHE A 586 26.59 -9.24 -5.99
N ASP A 587 27.26 -10.26 -6.54
CA ASP A 587 27.86 -11.34 -5.74
C ASP A 587 28.99 -10.86 -4.81
N GLU A 588 29.77 -9.86 -5.22
CA GLU A 588 30.76 -9.22 -4.34
C GLU A 588 30.10 -8.46 -3.18
N ASN A 589 28.96 -7.82 -3.41
CA ASN A 589 28.20 -7.16 -2.35
C ASN A 589 27.57 -8.15 -1.38
N LEU A 590 27.00 -9.25 -1.88
CA LEU A 590 26.54 -10.36 -1.02
C LEU A 590 27.68 -10.89 -0.14
N LYS A 591 28.89 -11.05 -0.68
CA LYS A 591 30.08 -11.43 0.11
C LYS A 591 30.46 -10.39 1.17
N LYS A 592 30.45 -9.10 0.85
CA LYS A 592 30.70 -8.01 1.84
C LYS A 592 29.68 -8.02 2.97
N LEU A 593 28.43 -8.40 2.68
CA LEU A 593 27.33 -8.50 3.64
C LEU A 593 27.21 -9.88 4.31
N ASN A 594 28.12 -10.82 4.00
CA ASN A 594 28.09 -12.21 4.49
C ASN A 594 26.75 -12.94 4.21
N LEU A 595 26.24 -12.80 2.98
CA LEU A 595 25.01 -13.44 2.47
C LEU A 595 25.29 -14.32 1.24
N THR A 596 24.40 -15.28 1.00
CA THR A 596 24.31 -16.04 -0.27
C THR A 596 23.06 -15.68 -1.07
N ARG A 597 22.99 -16.13 -2.33
CA ARG A 597 21.76 -16.01 -3.15
C ARG A 597 20.61 -16.85 -2.56
N GLU A 598 20.88 -17.98 -1.90
CA GLU A 598 19.88 -18.74 -1.15
C GLU A 598 19.31 -17.95 0.03
N ASP A 599 20.12 -17.16 0.76
CA ASP A 599 19.63 -16.31 1.84
C ASP A 599 18.64 -15.26 1.32
N ILE A 600 18.96 -14.60 0.19
CA ILE A 600 18.06 -13.65 -0.48
C ILE A 600 16.74 -14.31 -0.88
N ASN A 601 16.80 -15.47 -1.53
CA ASN A 601 15.60 -16.23 -1.90
C ASN A 601 14.77 -16.65 -0.69
N ARG A 602 15.42 -17.02 0.43
CA ARG A 602 14.77 -17.33 1.71
C ARG A 602 14.08 -16.09 2.30
N TYR A 603 14.72 -14.92 2.26
CA TYR A 603 14.13 -13.67 2.75
C TYR A 603 12.91 -13.26 1.90
N PHE A 604 12.98 -13.37 0.57
CA PHE A 604 11.82 -13.16 -0.30
C PHE A 604 10.67 -14.14 0.00
N ALA A 605 10.96 -15.43 0.15
CA ALA A 605 9.93 -16.42 0.47
C ALA A 605 9.22 -16.11 1.81
N GLN A 606 9.98 -15.79 2.86
CA GLN A 606 9.42 -15.39 4.15
C GLN A 606 8.66 -14.05 4.09
N ALA A 607 9.10 -13.10 3.28
CA ALA A 607 8.41 -11.83 3.10
C ALA A 607 7.06 -12.04 2.39
N HIS A 608 7.03 -12.84 1.32
CA HIS A 608 5.80 -13.21 0.61
C HIS A 608 4.82 -13.96 1.51
N GLU A 609 5.29 -14.94 2.29
CA GLU A 609 4.47 -15.65 3.28
C GLU A 609 3.84 -14.66 4.28
N LYS A 610 4.64 -13.77 4.86
CA LYS A 610 4.16 -12.81 5.86
C LYS A 610 3.24 -11.74 5.28
N VAL A 611 3.47 -11.29 4.04
CA VAL A 611 2.55 -10.39 3.32
C VAL A 611 1.21 -11.09 3.06
N ALA A 612 1.21 -12.36 2.65
CA ALA A 612 -0.01 -13.14 2.48
C ALA A 612 -0.76 -13.35 3.82
N LEU A 613 -0.04 -13.63 4.91
CA LEU A 613 -0.61 -13.70 6.26
C LEU A 613 -1.19 -12.34 6.70
N PHE A 614 -0.54 -11.23 6.39
CA PHE A 614 -1.03 -9.88 6.69
C PHE A 614 -2.32 -9.61 5.92
N HIS A 615 -2.35 -9.90 4.62
CA HIS A 615 -3.55 -9.77 3.79
C HIS A 615 -4.71 -10.63 4.31
N ASN A 616 -4.44 -11.85 4.75
CA ASN A 616 -5.46 -12.72 5.35
C ASN A 616 -5.98 -12.15 6.69
N GLU A 617 -5.07 -11.69 7.57
CA GLU A 617 -5.46 -11.10 8.85
C GLU A 617 -6.18 -9.74 8.67
N SER A 618 -5.91 -8.97 7.60
CA SER A 618 -6.61 -7.70 7.33
C SER A 618 -8.08 -7.90 6.91
N ASN A 619 -8.36 -8.96 6.14
CA ASN A 619 -9.71 -9.30 5.66
C ASN A 619 -10.54 -10.13 6.67
N LYS A 620 -9.92 -10.63 7.73
CA LYS A 620 -10.56 -11.50 8.73
C LYS A 620 -11.72 -10.79 9.45
N ILE A 621 -12.79 -11.54 9.69
CA ILE A 621 -13.88 -11.13 10.56
C ILE A 621 -13.48 -11.47 12.00
N SER A 622 -13.29 -10.45 12.83
CA SER A 622 -12.97 -10.59 14.27
C SER A 622 -13.89 -9.68 15.08
N SER A 623 -14.40 -10.18 16.19
CA SER A 623 -15.07 -9.38 17.22
C SER A 623 -14.08 -8.61 18.10
N ASN A 624 -12.81 -9.02 18.14
CA ASN A 624 -11.74 -8.29 18.82
C ASN A 624 -10.82 -7.64 17.78
N LEU A 625 -11.09 -6.36 17.49
CA LEU A 625 -10.33 -5.56 16.54
C LEU A 625 -8.92 -5.21 17.04
N VAL A 626 -8.75 -5.04 18.36
CA VAL A 626 -7.45 -4.72 18.96
C VAL A 626 -6.46 -5.87 18.74
N ASN A 627 -6.85 -7.11 19.06
CA ASN A 627 -6.01 -8.28 18.83
C ASN A 627 -5.70 -8.49 17.34
N GLN A 628 -6.68 -8.22 16.46
CA GLN A 628 -6.51 -8.32 15.01
C GLN A 628 -5.47 -7.30 14.51
N PHE A 629 -5.55 -6.05 14.97
CA PHE A 629 -4.57 -5.00 14.64
C PHE A 629 -3.19 -5.27 15.25
N VAL A 630 -3.11 -5.84 16.46
CA VAL A 630 -1.85 -6.29 17.08
C VAL A 630 -1.21 -7.40 16.23
N ALA A 631 -1.98 -8.33 15.68
CA ALA A 631 -1.47 -9.36 14.77
C ALA A 631 -0.98 -8.77 13.44
N MET A 632 -1.73 -7.84 12.84
CA MET A 632 -1.32 -7.12 11.62
C MET A 632 -0.01 -6.34 11.84
N THR A 633 0.07 -5.54 12.91
CA THR A 633 1.27 -4.74 13.20
C THR A 633 2.49 -5.60 13.54
N LYS A 634 2.30 -6.76 14.20
CA LYS A 634 3.37 -7.77 14.36
C LYS A 634 3.89 -8.27 13.01
N LEU A 635 3.00 -8.61 12.08
CA LEU A 635 3.39 -9.01 10.72
C LEU A 635 4.08 -7.85 9.98
N GLY A 636 3.55 -6.63 10.09
CA GLY A 636 4.13 -5.41 9.50
C GLY A 636 5.57 -5.16 9.94
N ARG A 637 5.88 -5.27 11.24
CA ARG A 637 7.27 -5.17 11.75
C ARG A 637 8.19 -6.23 11.14
N GLN A 638 7.73 -7.49 11.07
CA GLN A 638 8.53 -8.58 10.51
C GLN A 638 8.79 -8.42 9.01
N ILE A 639 7.80 -7.94 8.25
CA ILE A 639 7.96 -7.65 6.83
C ILE A 639 8.84 -6.41 6.63
N ASN A 640 8.71 -5.37 7.47
CA ASN A 640 9.57 -4.19 7.45
C ASN A 640 11.05 -4.57 7.64
N LEU A 641 11.36 -5.47 8.57
CA LEU A 641 12.72 -5.94 8.83
C LEU A 641 13.30 -6.72 7.63
N LEU A 642 12.51 -7.61 7.03
CA LEU A 642 12.88 -8.30 5.78
C LEU A 642 13.07 -7.32 4.61
N ASN A 643 12.18 -6.34 4.47
CA ASN A 643 12.25 -5.30 3.44
C ASN A 643 13.50 -4.42 3.62
N GLN A 644 13.92 -4.13 4.85
CA GLN A 644 15.17 -3.40 5.13
C GLN A 644 16.40 -4.24 4.78
N ILE A 645 16.45 -5.52 5.15
CA ILE A 645 17.53 -6.43 4.77
C ILE A 645 17.66 -6.51 3.24
N LEU A 646 16.54 -6.76 2.55
CA LEU A 646 16.48 -6.82 1.08
C LEU A 646 16.82 -5.46 0.43
N GLY A 647 16.39 -4.36 1.03
CA GLY A 647 16.72 -3.00 0.59
C GLY A 647 18.21 -2.67 0.72
N HIS A 648 18.81 -2.92 1.88
CA HIS A 648 20.25 -2.69 2.09
C HIS A 648 21.11 -3.46 1.08
N VAL A 649 20.68 -4.65 0.66
CA VAL A 649 21.33 -5.42 -0.42
C VAL A 649 21.06 -4.79 -1.80
N ALA A 650 19.80 -4.46 -2.12
CA ALA A 650 19.38 -3.92 -3.43
C ALA A 650 19.86 -2.49 -3.72
N TYR A 651 20.34 -1.77 -2.71
CA TYR A 651 20.82 -0.39 -2.78
C TYR A 651 22.28 -0.24 -2.29
N PHE A 652 23.02 -1.33 -2.06
CA PHE A 652 24.34 -1.31 -1.40
C PHE A 652 25.38 -0.39 -2.07
N ASP A 653 25.41 -0.34 -3.42
CA ASP A 653 26.34 0.51 -4.18
C ASP A 653 25.76 1.88 -4.58
N GLU A 654 24.49 2.14 -4.31
CA GLU A 654 23.89 3.46 -4.56
C GLU A 654 24.39 4.42 -3.48
N LYS A 655 25.33 5.30 -3.85
CA LYS A 655 25.81 6.36 -2.95
C LYS A 655 24.61 7.12 -2.37
N PRO A 656 24.57 7.38 -1.05
CA PRO A 656 23.50 8.18 -0.48
C PRO A 656 23.47 9.53 -1.20
N GLN A 657 22.36 9.85 -1.86
CA GLN A 657 22.22 11.13 -2.54
C GLN A 657 22.29 12.23 -1.48
N ALA A 658 23.31 13.07 -1.58
CA ALA A 658 23.38 14.29 -0.80
C ALA A 658 22.26 15.23 -1.26
N ASN A 659 21.16 15.27 -0.51
CA ASN A 659 20.13 16.29 -0.67
C ASN A 659 20.78 17.67 -0.53
N GLN A 660 20.96 18.37 -1.65
CA GLN A 660 21.34 19.78 -1.67
C GLN A 660 20.14 20.62 -1.21
N GLY A 661 19.90 20.66 0.10
CA GLY A 661 18.72 21.33 0.65
C GLY A 661 18.42 21.07 2.13
N SER A 662 19.42 20.82 2.98
CA SER A 662 19.18 20.66 4.42
C SER A 662 20.35 21.22 5.25
N SER A 663 20.32 22.54 5.46
CA SER A 663 21.20 23.22 6.40
C SER A 663 20.77 22.95 7.84
N SER A 664 21.59 22.19 8.57
CA SER A 664 21.67 22.18 10.05
C SER A 664 20.36 22.06 10.86
N ILE A 665 19.98 20.84 11.23
CA ILE A 665 19.51 20.55 12.59
C ILE A 665 20.31 19.35 13.11
N ASN A 666 20.85 19.49 14.34
CA ASN A 666 21.65 18.45 14.97
C ASN A 666 20.78 17.23 15.31
N ASN A 667 20.96 16.13 14.59
CA ASN A 667 20.79 14.80 15.16
C ASN A 667 21.98 13.93 14.76
N SER A 668 22.66 13.39 15.77
CA SER A 668 23.90 12.63 15.62
C SER A 668 23.62 11.18 15.19
N GLN A 669 23.12 11.00 13.97
CA GLN A 669 23.38 9.75 13.26
C GLN A 669 24.78 9.87 12.65
N GLN A 670 25.74 9.20 13.30
CA GLN A 670 27.08 9.02 12.76
C GLN A 670 26.99 8.50 11.32
N ASN A 671 27.98 8.86 10.52
CA ASN A 671 28.23 8.28 9.21
C ASN A 671 28.69 6.81 9.40
N SER A 672 27.73 5.98 9.80
CA SER A 672 27.87 4.57 10.17
C SER A 672 28.06 3.73 8.92
N ASP A 673 29.06 2.84 8.97
CA ASP A 673 29.36 1.90 7.88
C ASP A 673 28.08 1.13 7.47
N PRO A 674 27.70 1.11 6.18
CA PRO A 674 26.58 0.32 5.68
C PRO A 674 26.62 -1.14 6.15
N ILE A 675 27.81 -1.70 6.35
CA ILE A 675 28.03 -3.07 6.85
C ILE A 675 27.68 -3.19 8.34
N GLN A 676 27.98 -2.18 9.16
CA GLN A 676 27.60 -2.17 10.59
C GLN A 676 26.08 -2.07 10.77
N ASN A 677 25.43 -1.18 10.02
CA ASN A 677 23.97 -1.05 10.04
C ASN A 677 23.28 -2.34 9.55
N PHE A 678 23.81 -2.97 8.52
CA PHE A 678 23.31 -4.26 8.04
C PHE A 678 23.49 -5.38 9.07
N SER A 679 24.65 -5.42 9.75
CA SER A 679 24.93 -6.43 10.78
C SER A 679 23.93 -6.34 11.94
N ALA A 680 23.62 -5.13 12.42
CA ALA A 680 22.61 -4.92 13.46
C ALA A 680 21.20 -5.37 13.03
N LEU A 681 20.81 -5.13 11.77
CA LEU A 681 19.52 -5.61 11.22
C LEU A 681 19.45 -7.14 11.16
N ILE A 682 20.56 -7.81 10.79
CA ILE A 682 20.64 -9.27 10.75
C ILE A 682 20.63 -9.88 12.17
N GLU A 683 21.32 -9.27 13.13
CA GLU A 683 21.24 -9.68 14.54
C GLU A 683 19.83 -9.54 15.10
N GLN A 684 19.16 -8.40 14.87
CA GLN A 684 17.76 -8.20 15.24
C GLN A 684 16.88 -9.30 14.62
N PHE A 685 16.99 -9.53 13.32
CA PHE A 685 16.20 -10.53 12.60
C PHE A 685 16.40 -11.94 13.15
N ASN A 686 17.65 -12.35 13.38
CA ASN A 686 17.98 -13.66 13.94
C ASN A 686 17.41 -13.80 15.37
N SER A 687 17.51 -12.75 16.20
CA SER A 687 16.94 -12.77 17.56
C SER A 687 15.40 -12.89 17.56
N GLU A 688 14.71 -12.18 16.65
CA GLU A 688 13.25 -12.26 16.51
C GLU A 688 12.79 -13.62 15.99
N GLN A 689 13.55 -14.24 15.09
CA GLN A 689 13.29 -15.60 14.59
C GLN A 689 13.53 -16.65 15.68
N GLN A 690 14.62 -16.56 16.43
CA GLN A 690 14.92 -17.47 17.54
C GLN A 690 13.86 -17.37 18.65
N SER A 691 13.44 -16.14 18.99
CA SER A 691 12.36 -15.88 19.95
C SER A 691 11.02 -16.48 19.50
N GLN A 692 10.66 -16.36 18.21
CA GLN A 692 9.47 -16.98 17.64
C GLN A 692 9.55 -18.50 17.59
N TRP A 693 10.71 -19.07 17.22
CA TRP A 693 10.94 -20.50 17.25
C TRP A 693 10.80 -21.05 18.67
N LEU A 694 11.37 -20.36 19.68
CA LEU A 694 11.18 -20.71 21.08
C LEU A 694 9.72 -20.63 21.50
N ALA A 695 9.02 -19.52 21.23
CA ALA A 695 7.63 -19.34 21.61
C ALA A 695 6.69 -20.40 21.00
N ASN A 696 6.86 -20.70 19.71
CA ASN A 696 6.04 -21.70 19.01
C ASN A 696 6.36 -23.13 19.45
N ASN A 697 7.65 -23.46 19.68
CA ASN A 697 8.05 -24.82 20.07
C ASN A 697 7.99 -25.09 21.58
N LEU A 698 7.98 -24.06 22.43
CA LEU A 698 7.83 -24.22 23.88
C LEU A 698 6.49 -24.88 24.23
N ALA A 699 5.40 -24.53 23.53
CA ALA A 699 4.11 -25.19 23.68
C ALA A 699 4.18 -26.69 23.34
N TYR A 700 4.83 -27.04 22.21
CA TYR A 700 5.03 -28.45 21.81
C TYR A 700 5.97 -29.21 22.74
N LEU A 701 7.02 -28.56 23.28
CA LEU A 701 7.91 -29.09 24.30
C LEU A 701 7.15 -29.38 25.60
N ILE A 702 6.35 -28.44 26.10
CA ILE A 702 5.53 -28.62 27.30
C ILE A 702 4.54 -29.77 27.10
N VAL A 703 3.81 -29.82 25.99
CA VAL A 703 2.86 -30.91 25.67
C VAL A 703 3.58 -32.25 25.53
N GLY A 704 4.75 -32.28 24.88
CA GLY A 704 5.58 -33.47 24.75
C GLY A 704 6.08 -33.98 26.11
N THR A 705 6.62 -33.10 26.95
CA THR A 705 7.07 -33.43 28.31
C THR A 705 5.93 -33.92 29.18
N LEU A 706 4.76 -33.26 29.17
CA LEU A 706 3.56 -33.73 29.88
C LEU A 706 3.11 -35.10 29.39
N SER A 707 3.17 -35.37 28.08
CA SER A 707 2.84 -36.67 27.50
C SER A 707 3.81 -37.77 27.97
N VAL A 708 5.11 -37.49 28.01
CA VAL A 708 6.13 -38.42 28.54
C VAL A 708 5.94 -38.68 30.03
N ILE A 709 5.59 -37.66 30.83
CA ILE A 709 5.27 -37.81 32.25
C ILE A 709 4.03 -38.71 32.43
N LEU A 710 2.95 -38.47 31.68
CA LEU A 710 1.73 -39.27 31.76
C LEU A 710 1.96 -40.74 31.35
N VAL A 711 2.72 -40.99 30.28
CA VAL A 711 3.12 -42.34 29.87
C VAL A 711 3.96 -43.01 30.96
N SER A 712 4.92 -42.30 31.55
CA SER A 712 5.77 -42.81 32.64
C SER A 712 4.94 -43.19 33.87
N ILE A 713 3.99 -42.33 34.28
CA ILE A 713 3.05 -42.62 35.37
C ILE A 713 2.19 -43.86 35.05
N ALA A 714 1.70 -43.99 33.82
CA ALA A 714 0.90 -45.15 33.40
C ALA A 714 1.71 -46.47 33.40
N VAL A 715 2.98 -46.43 32.96
CA VAL A 715 3.90 -47.57 32.99
C VAL A 715 4.24 -47.97 34.43
N ILE A 716 4.60 -47.01 35.28
CA ILE A 716 4.87 -47.24 36.71
C ILE A 716 3.63 -47.82 37.41
N SER A 717 2.44 -47.28 37.13
CA SER A 717 1.18 -47.77 37.69
C SER A 717 0.89 -49.22 37.26
N ARG A 718 1.10 -49.56 35.97
CA ARG A 718 0.99 -50.96 35.51
C ARG A 718 2.01 -51.87 36.19
N LEU A 719 3.25 -51.43 36.37
CA LEU A 719 4.31 -52.17 37.08
C LEU A 719 3.93 -52.44 38.55
N LEU A 720 3.38 -51.45 39.24
CA LEU A 720 2.90 -51.58 40.62
C LEU A 720 1.70 -52.54 40.73
N VAL A 721 0.73 -52.44 39.81
CA VAL A 721 -0.42 -53.37 39.75
C VAL A 721 0.06 -54.80 39.44
N TYR A 722 0.98 -54.96 38.49
CA TYR A 722 1.57 -56.27 38.17
C TYR A 722 2.31 -56.87 39.36
N LYS A 723 3.15 -56.08 40.04
CA LYS A 723 3.88 -56.54 41.25
C LYS A 723 2.93 -56.90 42.39
N LYS A 724 1.86 -56.12 42.61
CA LYS A 724 0.79 -56.43 43.58
C LYS A 724 0.07 -57.74 43.25
N ASN A 725 -0.22 -57.99 41.97
CA ASN A 725 -0.86 -59.23 41.52
C ASN A 725 0.07 -60.45 41.60
N GLN A 726 1.38 -60.27 41.41
CA GLN A 726 2.36 -61.33 41.66
C GLN A 726 2.50 -61.66 43.15
N LEU A 727 2.54 -60.65 44.03
CA LEU A 727 2.54 -60.88 45.48
C LEU A 727 1.30 -61.66 45.93
N LYS A 728 0.10 -61.27 45.47
CA LYS A 728 -1.13 -62.04 45.72
C LYS A 728 -1.10 -63.47 45.18
N LYS A 729 -0.41 -63.74 44.07
CA LYS A 729 -0.24 -65.12 43.57
C LYS A 729 0.69 -65.95 44.45
N VAL A 730 1.72 -65.35 45.03
CA VAL A 730 2.58 -66.03 46.01
C VAL A 730 1.78 -66.33 47.29
N GLU A 731 1.05 -65.34 47.80
CA GLU A 731 0.21 -65.41 49.00
C GLU A 731 -0.87 -66.52 48.87
N ASN A 732 -1.62 -66.52 47.75
CA ASN A 732 -2.60 -67.57 47.45
C ASN A 732 -1.96 -68.96 47.21
N ASN A 733 -0.70 -69.03 46.76
CA ASN A 733 -0.02 -70.33 46.59
C ASN A 733 0.46 -70.89 47.93
N SER A 734 0.86 -70.05 48.89
CA SER A 734 1.12 -70.50 50.27
C SER A 734 -0.15 -71.01 50.97
N GLU A 735 -1.29 -70.33 50.84
CA GLU A 735 -2.55 -70.80 51.42
C GLU A 735 -3.02 -72.15 50.82
N ASN A 736 -2.77 -72.38 49.53
CA ASN A 736 -3.09 -73.67 48.90
C ASN A 736 -2.13 -74.81 49.27
N GLN A 737 -0.92 -74.52 49.79
CA GLN A 737 -0.07 -75.56 50.38
C GLN A 737 -0.57 -75.96 51.78
N GLU A 738 -1.01 -75.03 52.63
CA GLU A 738 -1.61 -75.36 53.93
C GLU A 738 -2.95 -76.12 53.84
N GLN A 739 -3.67 -76.01 52.71
CA GLN A 739 -4.87 -76.83 52.46
C GLN A 739 -4.58 -78.18 51.78
N GLY A 740 -3.32 -78.44 51.38
CA GLY A 740 -2.87 -79.71 50.82
C GLY A 740 -2.35 -80.73 51.83
N GLU A 741 -2.09 -80.31 53.08
CA GLU A 741 -1.63 -81.16 54.20
C GLU A 741 -2.72 -81.35 55.28
N LYS A 742 -4.00 -81.50 54.86
CA LYS A 742 -5.13 -81.90 55.71
C LYS A 742 -5.82 -83.17 55.18
#